data_AF-A0A8H3YUY0-F1
#
_entry.id   AF-A0A8H3YUY0-F1
#
_cell.length_a   1.000
_cell.length_b   1.000
_cell.length_c   1.000
_cell.angle_alpha   90.00
_cell.angle_beta   90.00
_cell.angle_gamma   90.00
#
_symmetry.space_group_name_H-M   'P 1'
#
loop_
_entity.id
_entity.type
_entity.pdbx_description
1 polymer ?
#
loop_
_entity_poly.entity_id
_entity_poly.type
_entity_poly.pdbx_seq_one_letter_code
_entity_poly.pdbx_strand_id
1 'polypeptide(L)'
;MWEGTGNNYAYLVTDDKTKESVIIDPANPPEVLPVLKQQTDSGNIKLTNIVNTHHHRDHAGGNAELLKQYPLPIIGGKDCDKVSKTPSHNSTFKIGEGIKVTALHTPCHTQDSICYYMEDGNDRAVFTGDTLFIGGCGRFFEGNAKEMHKALNEVLAALPDDTKVYPGHEYTKSNVKFGVTISQDAAMKNLESFANSNKETQGKFTIGDEKKHNVFMRVNDAEIQKKVGETDPIGVMTKLRELKNSIRVMNDNKIRNIIERSAVEGHDADIPSNARTLHENASKQWTTSPSPTEIDSLQSDKDTEKDGESKEVSTQTTPIPSLHSKSEAEAEEQDDPNIVGWDGDDDPNNPLNWSNKKKWAAIGIVSVTTLLTSLGSSVFAPGVPMVMEEFHSSSQTLEGFVVSVFVLGFAFGPLIIAPLSEMFGRLPLYHASAFLFVIFNIACAVSTSLNQLIVFRFFAGSFGAAPLALGGGTIADVTSKEQRATAMAIWVLGPTVGPVIGPIVGGFISHYLGWRWNFYILGIAAVCTFIGGIILMKETYAVTILKRKTRRLQKETGNMALRSKLDTGLTPGRLFRYSIIRPTKMLVFSPILFSISLYVAVVYSYVYLMFTTVTVIFETQYGFPSDLVGLAFLGIGIGCLSAQLTFTYVANRSYAAHMAKGDFTPEHRLETMIPGAFLVPISLFWYGWSVQANVQWMCPIIGMSFFGFGLLLIYMAANTYLIDVFTSHAASAMAATTVLRSVAAAILPMAGPKLYAALGYGWGNSLLGFIAAAMIPIPFIFLKYGERIRTSPRFQLKL
;
A
#
# COMPACT_ATOMS: atom_id res chain seq x y z
N MET A 1 -15.62 -28.45 -0.79
CA MET A 1 -15.90 -27.19 -0.08
C MET A 1 -14.64 -26.36 -0.09
N TRP A 2 -14.77 -25.06 -0.30
CA TRP A 2 -13.64 -24.19 -0.59
C TRP A 2 -13.86 -22.78 -0.02
N GLU A 3 -12.91 -22.30 0.79
CA GLU A 3 -12.81 -20.91 1.26
C GLU A 3 -11.81 -20.17 0.36
N GLY A 4 -12.29 -19.14 -0.35
CA GLY A 4 -11.50 -18.39 -1.30
C GLY A 4 -10.82 -17.13 -0.78
N THR A 5 -10.00 -16.51 -1.63
CA THR A 5 -9.47 -15.17 -1.33
C THR A 5 -10.64 -14.20 -1.13
N GLY A 6 -10.78 -13.65 0.08
CA GLY A 6 -11.88 -12.74 0.43
C GLY A 6 -12.82 -13.22 1.54
N ASN A 7 -12.61 -14.43 2.08
CA ASN A 7 -13.54 -15.13 2.99
C ASN A 7 -14.87 -15.52 2.31
N ASN A 8 -14.88 -15.70 0.99
CA ASN A 8 -16.06 -16.12 0.23
C ASN A 8 -16.09 -17.64 0.10
N TYR A 9 -17.25 -18.25 0.29
CA TYR A 9 -17.46 -19.67 0.05
C TYR A 9 -18.03 -19.92 -1.34
N ALA A 10 -17.50 -20.95 -2.00
CA ALA A 10 -18.20 -21.61 -3.11
C ALA A 10 -18.56 -23.04 -2.72
N TYR A 11 -19.81 -23.44 -2.99
CA TYR A 11 -20.33 -24.74 -2.57
C TYR A 11 -20.61 -25.64 -3.75
N LEU A 12 -19.91 -26.77 -3.81
CA LEU A 12 -20.24 -27.85 -4.72
C LEU A 12 -21.21 -28.80 -4.01
N VAL A 13 -22.43 -28.92 -4.55
CA VAL A 13 -23.47 -29.83 -4.05
C VAL A 13 -23.67 -30.92 -5.09
N THR A 14 -23.62 -32.18 -4.66
CA THR A 14 -23.65 -33.36 -5.54
C THR A 14 -24.69 -34.34 -5.02
N ASP A 15 -25.56 -34.82 -5.91
CA ASP A 15 -26.39 -36.00 -5.64
C ASP A 15 -25.54 -37.26 -5.81
N ASP A 16 -25.34 -38.00 -4.73
CA ASP A 16 -24.39 -39.13 -4.72
C ASP A 16 -24.79 -40.27 -5.67
N LYS A 17 -26.08 -40.43 -5.96
CA LYS A 17 -26.63 -41.48 -6.83
C LYS A 17 -26.39 -41.18 -8.31
N THR A 18 -26.78 -39.99 -8.76
CA THR A 18 -26.70 -39.61 -10.18
C THR A 18 -25.38 -38.91 -10.54
N LYS A 19 -24.62 -38.47 -9.53
CA LYS A 19 -23.46 -37.57 -9.63
C LYS A 19 -23.79 -36.19 -10.17
N GLU A 20 -25.05 -35.88 -10.43
CA GLU A 20 -25.45 -34.53 -10.86
C GLU A 20 -25.13 -33.52 -9.77
N SER A 21 -24.51 -32.41 -10.18
CA SER A 21 -23.93 -31.46 -9.25
C SER A 21 -24.19 -30.03 -9.69
N VAL A 22 -24.31 -29.14 -8.71
CA VAL A 22 -24.35 -27.70 -8.92
C VAL A 22 -23.25 -27.01 -8.13
N ILE A 23 -22.74 -25.91 -8.67
CA ILE A 23 -21.80 -25.03 -7.99
C ILE A 23 -22.51 -23.74 -7.60
N ILE A 24 -22.47 -23.40 -6.32
CA ILE A 24 -23.11 -22.22 -5.76
C ILE A 24 -22.06 -21.12 -5.53
N ASP A 25 -22.36 -19.91 -6.01
CA ASP A 25 -21.55 -18.69 -5.89
C ASP A 25 -20.05 -18.84 -6.27
N PRO A 26 -19.73 -19.32 -7.48
CA PRO A 26 -18.33 -19.52 -7.92
C PRO A 26 -17.65 -18.22 -8.35
N ALA A 27 -17.51 -17.26 -7.44
CA ALA A 27 -17.08 -15.91 -7.77
C ALA A 27 -15.62 -15.76 -8.23
N ASN A 28 -14.74 -16.71 -7.87
CA ASN A 28 -13.31 -16.66 -8.20
C ASN A 28 -12.86 -17.85 -9.07
N PRO A 29 -13.03 -17.78 -10.40
CA PRO A 29 -12.68 -18.84 -11.33
C PRO A 29 -11.26 -19.41 -11.21
N PRO A 30 -10.18 -18.61 -11.03
CA PRO A 30 -8.83 -19.13 -10.85
C PRO A 30 -8.68 -20.17 -9.74
N GLU A 31 -9.49 -20.08 -8.70
CA GLU A 31 -9.41 -20.97 -7.54
C GLU A 31 -10.46 -22.10 -7.61
N VAL A 32 -11.63 -21.83 -8.19
CA VAL A 32 -12.73 -22.79 -8.34
C VAL A 32 -12.51 -23.76 -9.51
N LEU A 33 -12.05 -23.26 -10.67
CA LEU A 33 -11.93 -24.04 -11.90
C LEU A 33 -10.98 -25.24 -11.80
N PRO A 34 -9.80 -25.16 -11.14
CA PRO A 34 -8.93 -26.33 -10.99
C PRO A 34 -9.62 -27.48 -10.24
N VAL A 35 -10.38 -27.16 -9.19
CA VAL A 35 -11.12 -28.15 -8.39
C VAL A 35 -12.28 -28.73 -9.19
N LEU A 36 -13.07 -27.88 -9.87
CA LEU A 36 -14.17 -28.35 -10.72
C LEU A 36 -13.68 -29.27 -11.82
N LYS A 37 -12.61 -28.88 -12.54
CA LYS A 37 -12.00 -29.69 -13.59
C LYS A 37 -11.54 -31.04 -13.08
N GLN A 38 -10.82 -31.05 -11.96
CA GLN A 38 -10.37 -32.30 -11.34
C GLN A 38 -11.55 -33.25 -11.03
N GLN A 39 -12.66 -32.72 -10.49
CA GLN A 39 -13.83 -33.54 -10.15
C GLN A 39 -14.63 -33.99 -11.39
N THR A 40 -14.74 -33.15 -12.42
CA THR A 40 -15.42 -33.53 -13.66
C THR A 40 -14.60 -34.54 -14.48
N ASP A 41 -13.29 -34.33 -14.60
CA ASP A 41 -12.40 -35.17 -15.40
C ASP A 41 -12.21 -36.57 -14.79
N SER A 42 -12.28 -36.67 -13.45
CA SER A 42 -12.27 -37.95 -12.73
C SER A 42 -13.60 -38.70 -12.77
N GLY A 43 -14.66 -38.09 -13.33
CA GLY A 43 -16.01 -38.67 -13.35
C GLY A 43 -16.71 -38.68 -11.99
N ASN A 44 -16.15 -38.01 -10.98
CA ASN A 44 -16.74 -37.94 -9.64
C ASN A 44 -18.01 -37.11 -9.60
N ILE A 45 -18.13 -36.12 -10.50
CA ILE A 45 -19.31 -35.25 -10.63
C ILE A 45 -19.71 -35.04 -12.08
N LYS A 46 -20.99 -34.77 -12.29
CA LYS A 46 -21.58 -34.27 -13.53
C LYS A 46 -22.18 -32.88 -13.25
N LEU A 47 -21.47 -31.83 -13.58
CA LEU A 47 -21.94 -30.46 -13.33
C LEU A 47 -23.11 -30.11 -14.28
N THR A 48 -24.27 -29.72 -13.73
CA THR A 48 -25.50 -29.45 -14.50
C THR A 48 -25.89 -27.98 -14.51
N ASN A 49 -25.61 -27.25 -13.43
CA ASN A 49 -26.00 -25.85 -13.27
C ASN A 49 -24.97 -25.06 -12.45
N ILE A 50 -24.90 -23.76 -12.72
CA ILE A 50 -24.33 -22.78 -11.80
C ILE A 50 -25.50 -22.14 -11.04
N VAL A 51 -25.35 -21.96 -9.72
CA VAL A 51 -26.37 -21.34 -8.88
C VAL A 51 -25.78 -20.08 -8.25
N ASN A 52 -26.48 -18.95 -8.33
CA ASN A 52 -26.10 -17.73 -7.62
C ASN A 52 -27.18 -17.32 -6.62
N THR A 53 -26.72 -16.87 -5.46
CA THR A 53 -27.61 -16.32 -4.42
C THR A 53 -28.04 -14.90 -4.74
N HIS A 54 -27.12 -14.04 -5.21
CA HIS A 54 -27.37 -12.64 -5.54
C HIS A 54 -26.30 -12.05 -6.47
N HIS A 55 -26.56 -10.85 -7.01
CA HIS A 55 -25.76 -10.25 -8.09
C HIS A 55 -24.37 -9.71 -7.73
N HIS A 56 -24.00 -9.63 -6.45
CA HIS A 56 -22.71 -9.07 -6.08
C HIS A 56 -21.56 -9.81 -6.76
N ARG A 57 -20.52 -9.04 -7.12
CA ARG A 57 -19.40 -9.53 -7.92
C ARG A 57 -18.65 -10.69 -7.25
N ASP A 58 -18.61 -10.70 -5.93
CA ASP A 58 -17.97 -11.74 -5.13
C ASP A 58 -18.90 -12.96 -4.87
N HIS A 59 -20.03 -13.03 -5.58
CA HIS A 59 -20.89 -14.22 -5.72
C HIS A 59 -21.09 -14.62 -7.19
N ALA A 60 -21.53 -13.68 -8.03
CA ALA A 60 -21.86 -13.90 -9.44
C ALA A 60 -20.73 -13.49 -10.43
N GLY A 61 -19.66 -12.84 -9.98
CA GLY A 61 -18.64 -12.27 -10.88
C GLY A 61 -17.77 -13.28 -11.60
N GLY A 62 -17.80 -14.56 -11.19
CA GLY A 62 -17.08 -15.64 -11.87
C GLY A 62 -17.84 -16.28 -13.03
N ASN A 63 -19.12 -15.95 -13.22
CA ASN A 63 -20.02 -16.61 -14.15
C ASN A 63 -19.52 -16.60 -15.60
N ALA A 64 -19.14 -15.42 -16.11
CA ALA A 64 -18.68 -15.27 -17.48
C ALA A 64 -17.43 -16.11 -17.81
N GLU A 65 -16.52 -16.30 -16.85
CA GLU A 65 -15.32 -17.12 -17.03
C GLU A 65 -15.63 -18.61 -16.90
N LEU A 66 -16.48 -19.00 -15.95
CA LEU A 66 -16.92 -20.39 -15.80
C LEU A 66 -17.64 -20.89 -17.05
N LEU A 67 -18.51 -20.07 -17.65
CA LEU A 67 -19.25 -20.42 -18.87
C LEU A 67 -18.35 -20.71 -20.08
N LYS A 68 -17.12 -20.20 -20.11
CA LYS A 68 -16.15 -20.54 -21.18
C LYS A 68 -15.73 -22.00 -21.14
N GLN A 69 -15.76 -22.62 -19.97
CA GLN A 69 -15.33 -24.00 -19.74
C GLN A 69 -16.53 -24.94 -19.55
N TYR A 70 -17.58 -24.45 -18.89
CA TYR A 70 -18.81 -25.17 -18.59
C TYR A 70 -20.02 -24.38 -19.11
N PRO A 71 -20.45 -24.59 -20.37
CA PRO A 71 -21.58 -23.89 -20.97
C PRO A 71 -22.92 -24.40 -20.39
N LEU A 72 -23.18 -24.09 -19.14
CA LEU A 72 -24.31 -24.57 -18.35
C LEU A 72 -25.30 -23.45 -18.03
N PRO A 73 -26.59 -23.76 -17.84
CA PRO A 73 -27.57 -22.78 -17.36
C PRO A 73 -27.22 -22.27 -15.95
N ILE A 74 -27.37 -20.96 -15.75
CA ILE A 74 -27.23 -20.27 -14.47
C ILE A 74 -28.60 -20.03 -13.86
N ILE A 75 -28.81 -20.49 -12.63
CA ILE A 75 -30.02 -20.25 -11.83
C ILE A 75 -29.67 -19.22 -10.74
N GLY A 76 -30.40 -18.11 -10.66
CA GLY A 76 -30.02 -17.06 -9.71
C GLY A 76 -31.01 -15.92 -9.59
N GLY A 77 -30.65 -14.93 -8.78
CA GLY A 77 -31.29 -13.62 -8.75
C GLY A 77 -31.34 -13.00 -10.15
N LYS A 78 -32.38 -12.22 -10.42
CA LYS A 78 -32.63 -11.63 -11.74
C LYS A 78 -31.50 -10.73 -12.25
N ASP A 79 -30.70 -10.17 -11.34
CA ASP A 79 -29.64 -9.21 -11.64
C ASP A 79 -28.24 -9.88 -11.67
N CYS A 80 -28.16 -11.19 -11.42
CA CYS A 80 -26.92 -11.95 -11.51
C CYS A 80 -26.38 -12.00 -12.96
N ASP A 81 -25.07 -11.78 -13.13
CA ASP A 81 -24.46 -11.81 -14.46
C ASP A 81 -24.69 -13.16 -15.16
N LYS A 82 -25.11 -13.11 -16.43
CA LYS A 82 -25.43 -14.29 -17.25
C LYS A 82 -26.50 -15.24 -16.69
N VAL A 83 -27.35 -14.79 -15.76
CA VAL A 83 -28.47 -15.60 -15.27
C VAL A 83 -29.37 -16.05 -16.41
N SER A 84 -29.67 -17.35 -16.44
CA SER A 84 -30.53 -17.96 -17.48
C SER A 84 -31.95 -18.22 -16.98
N LYS A 85 -32.11 -18.41 -15.67
CA LYS A 85 -33.40 -18.69 -15.04
C LYS A 85 -33.44 -18.09 -13.64
N THR A 86 -34.47 -17.29 -13.36
CA THR A 86 -34.77 -16.80 -12.02
C THR A 86 -35.95 -17.58 -11.44
N PRO A 87 -35.77 -18.41 -10.41
CA PRO A 87 -36.86 -19.14 -9.79
C PRO A 87 -37.79 -18.18 -9.02
N SER A 88 -39.10 -18.45 -9.01
CA SER A 88 -40.03 -17.72 -8.15
C SER A 88 -39.93 -18.20 -6.70
N HIS A 89 -40.34 -17.36 -5.74
CA HIS A 89 -40.39 -17.73 -4.33
C HIS A 89 -41.24 -19.01 -4.13
N ASN A 90 -40.73 -19.96 -3.34
CA ASN A 90 -41.25 -21.31 -3.10
C ASN A 90 -41.33 -22.23 -4.34
N SER A 91 -40.78 -21.83 -5.49
CA SER A 91 -40.62 -22.77 -6.60
C SER A 91 -39.55 -23.81 -6.29
N THR A 92 -39.76 -25.01 -6.81
CA THR A 92 -38.88 -26.15 -6.57
C THR A 92 -38.24 -26.67 -7.84
N PHE A 93 -37.01 -27.14 -7.73
CA PHE A 93 -36.32 -27.94 -8.74
C PHE A 93 -35.51 -29.05 -8.08
N LYS A 94 -34.90 -29.94 -8.86
CA LYS A 94 -34.08 -31.05 -8.35
C LYS A 94 -32.65 -30.95 -8.83
N ILE A 95 -31.73 -31.46 -8.01
CA ILE A 95 -30.36 -31.81 -8.41
C ILE A 95 -30.29 -33.34 -8.38
N GLY A 96 -30.10 -33.97 -9.54
CA GLY A 96 -30.21 -35.43 -9.65
C GLY A 96 -31.59 -35.95 -9.28
N GLU A 97 -31.61 -37.13 -8.64
CA GLU A 97 -32.85 -37.78 -8.20
C GLU A 97 -33.17 -37.53 -6.72
N GLY A 98 -32.16 -37.32 -5.88
CA GLY A 98 -32.27 -37.27 -4.42
C GLY A 98 -32.55 -35.88 -3.84
N ILE A 99 -31.98 -34.81 -4.40
CA ILE A 99 -31.96 -33.50 -3.74
C ILE A 99 -33.07 -32.60 -4.29
N LYS A 100 -34.05 -32.27 -3.44
CA LYS A 100 -35.09 -31.27 -3.72
C LYS A 100 -34.61 -29.90 -3.28
N VAL A 101 -34.63 -28.93 -4.19
CA VAL A 101 -34.26 -27.53 -3.93
C VAL A 101 -35.51 -26.66 -3.96
N THR A 102 -35.68 -25.80 -2.96
CA THR A 102 -36.74 -24.78 -2.88
C THR A 102 -36.09 -23.40 -2.84
N ALA A 103 -36.48 -22.53 -3.77
CA ALA A 103 -35.96 -21.16 -3.84
C ALA A 103 -36.74 -20.23 -2.90
N LEU A 104 -36.05 -19.58 -1.97
CA LEU A 104 -36.61 -18.68 -0.97
C LEU A 104 -36.12 -17.27 -1.23
N HIS A 105 -36.96 -16.42 -1.81
CA HIS A 105 -36.65 -15.00 -1.97
C HIS A 105 -36.49 -14.31 -0.62
N THR A 106 -35.37 -13.62 -0.45
CA THR A 106 -34.98 -12.91 0.78
C THR A 106 -34.43 -11.52 0.43
N PRO A 107 -35.21 -10.66 -0.23
CA PRO A 107 -34.75 -9.34 -0.63
C PRO A 107 -34.40 -8.52 0.61
N CYS A 108 -33.22 -7.92 0.63
CA CYS A 108 -32.83 -6.84 1.55
C CYS A 108 -31.36 -6.47 1.32
N HIS A 109 -30.48 -7.49 1.38
CA HIS A 109 -29.07 -7.29 1.11
C HIS A 109 -28.88 -6.78 -0.31
N THR A 110 -29.43 -7.53 -1.26
CA THR A 110 -29.83 -7.04 -2.57
C THR A 110 -31.30 -7.38 -2.78
N GLN A 111 -31.96 -6.72 -3.72
CA GLN A 111 -33.36 -6.98 -4.07
C GLN A 111 -33.53 -8.30 -4.84
N ASP A 112 -32.46 -8.84 -5.43
CA ASP A 112 -32.46 -10.11 -6.13
C ASP A 112 -31.99 -11.30 -5.28
N SER A 113 -31.78 -11.11 -3.97
CA SER A 113 -31.29 -12.14 -3.06
C SER A 113 -32.25 -13.35 -2.93
N ILE A 114 -31.70 -14.55 -3.16
CA ILE A 114 -32.39 -15.84 -3.04
C ILE A 114 -31.55 -16.79 -2.16
N CYS A 115 -32.18 -17.34 -1.12
CA CYS A 115 -31.66 -18.48 -0.37
C CYS A 115 -32.16 -19.79 -0.98
N TYR A 116 -31.33 -20.83 -1.00
CA TYR A 116 -31.70 -22.15 -1.53
C TYR A 116 -31.78 -23.17 -0.42
N TYR A 117 -33.00 -23.59 -0.07
CA TYR A 117 -33.27 -24.66 0.89
C TYR A 117 -33.27 -26.01 0.17
N MET A 118 -32.48 -26.96 0.65
CA MET A 118 -32.25 -28.26 0.04
C MET A 118 -32.62 -29.38 1.02
N GLU A 119 -33.30 -30.39 0.49
CA GLU A 119 -33.76 -31.57 1.23
C GLU A 119 -33.29 -32.84 0.51
N ASP A 120 -32.63 -33.75 1.23
CA ASP A 120 -32.28 -35.10 0.78
C ASP A 120 -32.63 -36.10 1.88
N GLY A 121 -33.76 -36.80 1.72
CA GLY A 121 -34.31 -37.66 2.78
C GLY A 121 -34.58 -36.88 4.07
N ASN A 122 -33.80 -37.19 5.12
CA ASN A 122 -33.89 -36.50 6.41
C ASN A 122 -32.87 -35.35 6.56
N ASP A 123 -31.91 -35.23 5.64
CA ASP A 123 -30.91 -34.17 5.67
C ASP A 123 -31.44 -32.89 5.06
N ARG A 124 -31.14 -31.76 5.71
CA ARG A 124 -31.61 -30.43 5.34
C ARG A 124 -30.49 -29.42 5.40
N ALA A 125 -30.39 -28.57 4.38
CA ALA A 125 -29.41 -27.50 4.28
C ALA A 125 -30.02 -26.24 3.67
N VAL A 126 -29.53 -25.06 4.04
CA VAL A 126 -29.89 -23.80 3.38
C VAL A 126 -28.65 -22.99 3.03
N PHE A 127 -28.54 -22.63 1.75
CA PHE A 127 -27.48 -21.75 1.23
C PHE A 127 -28.00 -20.33 1.17
N THR A 128 -27.39 -19.43 1.92
CA THR A 128 -28.02 -18.16 2.31
C THR A 128 -27.40 -16.92 1.70
N GLY A 129 -26.24 -17.08 1.02
CA GLY A 129 -25.47 -15.95 0.51
C GLY A 129 -25.21 -14.95 1.64
N ASP A 130 -25.55 -13.69 1.38
CA ASP A 130 -25.33 -12.60 2.34
C ASP A 130 -26.58 -12.24 3.15
N THR A 131 -27.66 -13.00 3.02
CA THR A 131 -28.87 -12.79 3.82
C THR A 131 -28.61 -13.14 5.29
N LEU A 132 -28.17 -14.36 5.55
CA LEU A 132 -27.90 -14.90 6.89
C LEU A 132 -26.43 -15.33 6.97
N PHE A 133 -25.74 -14.87 8.02
CA PHE A 133 -24.42 -15.38 8.39
C PHE A 133 -24.53 -16.08 9.74
N ILE A 134 -23.57 -16.93 10.08
CA ILE A 134 -23.54 -17.50 11.43
C ILE A 134 -23.39 -16.37 12.45
N GLY A 135 -24.37 -16.26 13.36
CA GLY A 135 -24.45 -15.21 14.39
C GLY A 135 -24.67 -13.78 13.85
N GLY A 136 -25.04 -13.59 12.59
CA GLY A 136 -25.30 -12.26 12.03
C GLY A 136 -26.10 -12.23 10.73
N CYS A 137 -26.17 -11.06 10.10
CA CYS A 137 -26.78 -10.88 8.77
C CYS A 137 -26.03 -9.84 7.92
N GLY A 138 -26.36 -9.82 6.62
CA GLY A 138 -25.89 -8.85 5.64
C GLY A 138 -26.21 -7.40 5.97
N ARG A 139 -25.53 -6.48 5.27
CA ARG A 139 -25.94 -5.06 5.23
C ARG A 139 -27.20 -4.92 4.40
N PHE A 140 -28.02 -3.93 4.71
CA PHE A 140 -29.24 -3.62 3.96
C PHE A 140 -28.84 -2.63 2.85
N PHE A 141 -28.19 -3.09 1.77
CA PHE A 141 -27.70 -2.18 0.73
C PHE A 141 -28.85 -1.65 -0.13
N GLU A 142 -29.75 -2.54 -0.54
CA GLU A 142 -30.86 -2.20 -1.42
C GLU A 142 -32.23 -2.30 -0.76
N GLY A 143 -32.25 -2.69 0.52
CA GLY A 143 -33.47 -2.87 1.28
C GLY A 143 -33.42 -2.25 2.67
N ASN A 144 -34.36 -2.65 3.52
CA ASN A 144 -34.57 -2.06 4.84
C ASN A 144 -34.79 -3.11 5.94
N ALA A 145 -34.91 -2.64 7.18
CA ALA A 145 -35.07 -3.51 8.35
C ALA A 145 -36.33 -4.36 8.31
N LYS A 146 -37.44 -3.88 7.73
CA LYS A 146 -38.67 -4.66 7.57
C LYS A 146 -38.44 -5.84 6.63
N GLU A 147 -37.71 -5.61 5.55
CA GLU A 147 -37.34 -6.66 4.60
C GLU A 147 -36.37 -7.68 5.21
N MET A 148 -35.32 -7.24 5.92
CA MET A 148 -34.43 -8.19 6.61
C MET A 148 -35.16 -8.94 7.73
N HIS A 149 -36.05 -8.29 8.47
CA HIS A 149 -36.87 -8.95 9.48
C HIS A 149 -37.69 -10.06 8.86
N LYS A 150 -38.39 -9.77 7.75
CA LYS A 150 -39.13 -10.78 6.99
C LYS A 150 -38.22 -11.91 6.50
N ALA A 151 -37.07 -11.58 5.90
CA ALA A 151 -36.13 -12.58 5.40
C ALA A 151 -35.64 -13.54 6.49
N LEU A 152 -35.20 -13.02 7.64
CA LEU A 152 -34.64 -13.84 8.71
C LEU A 152 -35.71 -14.48 9.59
N ASN A 153 -36.68 -13.70 10.07
CA ASN A 153 -37.59 -14.08 11.15
C ASN A 153 -38.93 -14.63 10.67
N GLU A 154 -39.30 -14.45 9.39
CA GLU A 154 -40.51 -15.06 8.81
C GLU A 154 -40.15 -16.16 7.81
N VAL A 155 -39.21 -15.91 6.88
CA VAL A 155 -38.87 -16.86 5.82
C VAL A 155 -37.87 -17.91 6.30
N LEU A 156 -36.67 -17.52 6.73
CA LEU A 156 -35.65 -18.49 7.14
C LEU A 156 -35.97 -19.14 8.49
N ALA A 157 -36.54 -18.41 9.44
CA ALA A 157 -36.97 -18.96 10.72
C ALA A 157 -38.15 -19.96 10.60
N ALA A 158 -38.91 -19.97 9.50
CA ALA A 158 -39.94 -20.97 9.26
C ALA A 158 -39.39 -22.34 8.81
N LEU A 159 -38.10 -22.42 8.47
CA LEU A 159 -37.45 -23.68 8.13
C LEU A 159 -37.33 -24.58 9.37
N PRO A 160 -37.28 -25.92 9.18
CA PRO A 160 -37.04 -26.87 10.27
C PRO A 160 -35.76 -26.55 11.04
N ASP A 161 -35.81 -26.67 12.37
CA ASP A 161 -34.70 -26.29 13.27
C ASP A 161 -33.41 -27.09 13.04
N ASP A 162 -33.49 -28.28 12.45
CA ASP A 162 -32.35 -29.14 12.09
C ASP A 162 -31.70 -28.77 10.74
N THR A 163 -32.19 -27.73 10.04
CA THR A 163 -31.65 -27.27 8.76
C THR A 163 -30.28 -26.63 8.94
N LYS A 164 -29.22 -27.21 8.37
CA LYS A 164 -27.84 -26.67 8.44
C LYS A 164 -27.68 -25.40 7.59
N VAL A 165 -26.96 -24.41 8.11
CA VAL A 165 -26.76 -23.11 7.45
C VAL A 165 -25.40 -23.05 6.73
N TYR A 166 -25.43 -22.66 5.47
CA TYR A 166 -24.26 -22.43 4.61
C TYR A 166 -24.26 -20.98 4.11
N PRO A 167 -23.49 -20.08 4.74
CA PRO A 167 -23.44 -18.66 4.38
C PRO A 167 -22.54 -18.36 3.18
N GLY A 168 -22.67 -17.17 2.62
CA GLY A 168 -21.81 -16.65 1.55
C GLY A 168 -20.36 -16.39 1.99
N HIS A 169 -20.17 -15.96 3.23
CA HIS A 169 -18.87 -15.59 3.77
C HIS A 169 -18.57 -16.18 5.15
N GLU A 170 -17.27 -16.32 5.45
CA GLU A 170 -16.77 -16.59 6.80
C GLU A 170 -16.64 -15.29 7.60
N TYR A 171 -17.76 -14.84 8.17
CA TYR A 171 -17.84 -13.66 9.02
C TYR A 171 -18.17 -13.96 10.49
N THR A 172 -18.16 -15.23 10.88
CA THR A 172 -18.65 -15.67 12.20
C THR A 172 -17.92 -15.00 13.34
N LYS A 173 -16.58 -14.92 13.29
CA LYS A 173 -15.79 -14.20 14.31
C LYS A 173 -16.16 -12.73 14.43
N SER A 174 -16.36 -12.05 13.30
CA SER A 174 -16.80 -10.64 13.31
C SER A 174 -18.21 -10.48 13.84
N ASN A 175 -19.09 -11.45 13.56
CA ASN A 175 -20.47 -11.45 14.03
C ASN A 175 -20.56 -11.71 15.52
N VAL A 176 -19.80 -12.69 16.04
CA VAL A 176 -19.65 -12.96 17.48
C VAL A 176 -19.16 -11.74 18.22
N LYS A 177 -18.10 -11.08 17.72
CA LYS A 177 -17.56 -9.87 18.36
C LYS A 177 -18.60 -8.78 18.53
N PHE A 178 -19.55 -8.67 17.60
CA PHE A 178 -20.71 -7.81 17.74
C PHE A 178 -21.76 -8.40 18.69
N GLY A 179 -22.15 -9.66 18.50
CA GLY A 179 -23.17 -10.36 19.27
C GLY A 179 -22.92 -10.33 20.77
N VAL A 180 -21.66 -10.53 21.21
CA VAL A 180 -21.24 -10.49 22.62
C VAL A 180 -21.41 -9.10 23.26
N THR A 181 -21.45 -8.02 22.46
CA THR A 181 -21.77 -6.67 22.96
C THR A 181 -23.26 -6.48 23.25
N ILE A 182 -24.11 -7.33 22.65
CA ILE A 182 -25.57 -7.27 22.74
C ILE A 182 -26.10 -8.28 23.76
N SER A 183 -25.70 -9.55 23.68
CA SER A 183 -26.10 -10.62 24.59
C SER A 183 -24.90 -11.50 24.96
N GLN A 184 -24.83 -11.94 26.22
CA GLN A 184 -23.76 -12.80 26.75
C GLN A 184 -24.29 -14.11 27.34
N ASP A 185 -25.42 -14.58 26.81
CA ASP A 185 -26.02 -15.84 27.23
C ASP A 185 -25.17 -17.07 26.85
N ALA A 186 -25.61 -18.24 27.29
CA ALA A 186 -24.90 -19.50 27.05
C ALA A 186 -24.77 -19.82 25.56
N ALA A 187 -25.76 -19.48 24.73
CA ALA A 187 -25.73 -19.77 23.30
C ALA A 187 -24.69 -18.90 22.58
N MET A 188 -24.62 -17.60 22.91
CA MET A 188 -23.60 -16.70 22.36
C MET A 188 -22.19 -17.09 22.81
N LYS A 189 -21.99 -17.47 24.08
CA LYS A 189 -20.69 -17.92 24.59
C LYS A 189 -20.22 -19.22 23.92
N ASN A 190 -21.15 -20.15 23.67
CA ASN A 190 -20.84 -21.38 22.95
C ASN A 190 -20.43 -21.08 21.51
N LEU A 191 -21.13 -20.15 20.83
CA LEU A 191 -20.73 -19.70 19.50
C LEU A 191 -19.35 -19.02 19.52
N GLU A 192 -19.07 -18.17 20.50
CA GLU A 192 -17.78 -17.50 20.65
C GLU A 192 -16.65 -18.50 20.82
N SER A 193 -16.82 -19.46 21.73
CA SER A 193 -15.84 -20.53 21.94
C SER A 193 -15.62 -21.36 20.68
N PHE A 194 -16.69 -21.67 19.95
CA PHE A 194 -16.60 -22.43 18.70
C PHE A 194 -15.88 -21.62 17.62
N ALA A 195 -16.26 -20.36 17.42
CA ALA A 195 -15.66 -19.48 16.43
C ALA A 195 -14.17 -19.24 16.69
N ASN A 196 -13.75 -19.11 17.95
CA ASN A 196 -12.34 -18.94 18.31
C ASN A 196 -11.52 -20.21 18.09
N SER A 197 -12.15 -21.39 18.18
CA SER A 197 -11.46 -22.68 18.05
C SER A 197 -11.45 -23.24 16.63
N ASN A 198 -12.21 -22.65 15.71
CA ASN A 198 -12.39 -23.15 14.35
C ASN A 198 -12.13 -22.05 13.32
N LYS A 199 -11.46 -22.43 12.22
CA LYS A 199 -11.23 -21.52 11.10
C LYS A 199 -12.49 -21.33 10.25
N GLU A 200 -13.27 -22.38 10.11
CA GLU A 200 -14.43 -22.49 9.24
C GLU A 200 -15.65 -22.95 10.06
N THR A 201 -16.80 -22.32 9.86
CA THR A 201 -18.00 -22.48 10.69
C THR A 201 -19.26 -22.87 9.91
N GLN A 202 -19.21 -22.80 8.57
CA GLN A 202 -20.26 -23.18 7.65
C GLN A 202 -20.70 -24.65 7.83
N GLY A 203 -22.01 -24.91 7.74
CA GLY A 203 -22.58 -26.25 7.82
C GLY A 203 -22.51 -26.92 9.19
N LYS A 204 -22.07 -26.19 10.24
CA LYS A 204 -21.98 -26.69 11.62
C LYS A 204 -23.18 -26.31 12.47
N PHE A 205 -23.78 -25.15 12.20
CA PHE A 205 -24.92 -24.62 12.91
C PHE A 205 -26.19 -24.77 12.09
N THR A 206 -27.32 -24.91 12.79
CA THR A 206 -28.63 -25.01 12.16
C THR A 206 -29.47 -23.74 12.32
N ILE A 207 -30.59 -23.64 11.62
CA ILE A 207 -31.60 -22.58 11.83
C ILE A 207 -32.06 -22.54 13.29
N GLY A 208 -32.20 -23.70 13.94
CA GLY A 208 -32.53 -23.80 15.36
C GLY A 208 -31.43 -23.24 16.28
N ASP A 209 -30.16 -23.35 15.89
CA ASP A 209 -29.07 -22.70 16.60
C ASP A 209 -29.09 -21.19 16.37
N GLU A 210 -29.26 -20.73 15.12
CA GLU A 210 -29.33 -19.31 14.74
C GLU A 210 -30.43 -18.57 15.54
N LYS A 211 -31.60 -19.17 15.74
CA LYS A 211 -32.66 -18.63 16.60
C LYS A 211 -32.24 -18.41 18.07
N LYS A 212 -31.21 -19.11 18.56
CA LYS A 212 -30.70 -19.02 19.94
C LYS A 212 -29.56 -18.03 20.09
N HIS A 213 -28.60 -17.98 19.17
CA HIS A 213 -27.40 -17.13 19.29
C HIS A 213 -27.36 -15.93 18.32
N ASN A 214 -28.14 -15.89 17.24
CA ASN A 214 -28.10 -14.77 16.30
C ASN A 214 -28.98 -13.63 16.76
N VAL A 215 -28.37 -12.51 17.16
CA VAL A 215 -29.08 -11.35 17.70
C VAL A 215 -30.08 -10.75 16.72
N PHE A 216 -29.89 -10.93 15.40
CA PHE A 216 -30.82 -10.47 14.37
C PHE A 216 -32.03 -11.40 14.17
N MET A 217 -31.97 -12.63 14.69
CA MET A 217 -33.09 -13.58 14.74
C MET A 217 -33.82 -13.57 16.09
N ARG A 218 -33.43 -12.68 16.99
CA ARG A 218 -33.93 -12.56 18.37
C ARG A 218 -34.48 -11.17 18.66
N VAL A 219 -35.08 -10.53 17.67
CA VAL A 219 -35.62 -9.16 17.79
C VAL A 219 -36.78 -9.02 18.79
N ASN A 220 -37.38 -10.15 19.19
CA ASN A 220 -38.41 -10.23 20.23
C ASN A 220 -37.86 -10.57 21.63
N ASP A 221 -36.55 -10.75 21.76
CA ASP A 221 -35.92 -11.12 23.03
C ASP A 221 -35.84 -9.91 23.97
N ALA A 222 -36.38 -10.06 25.19
CA ALA A 222 -36.48 -8.98 26.17
C ALA A 222 -35.11 -8.42 26.60
N GLU A 223 -34.06 -9.24 26.63
CA GLU A 223 -32.70 -8.80 26.95
C GLU A 223 -32.16 -7.90 25.83
N ILE A 224 -32.36 -8.32 24.58
CA ILE A 224 -31.90 -7.58 23.40
C ILE A 224 -32.67 -6.27 23.25
N GLN A 225 -33.99 -6.30 23.37
CA GLN A 225 -34.85 -5.11 23.33
C GLN A 225 -34.42 -4.07 24.38
N LYS A 226 -34.19 -4.52 25.62
CA LYS A 226 -33.70 -3.66 26.70
C LYS A 226 -32.32 -3.09 26.42
N LYS A 227 -31.40 -3.90 25.87
CA LYS A 227 -30.03 -3.47 25.56
C LYS A 227 -29.99 -2.42 24.45
N VAL A 228 -30.87 -2.58 23.47
CA VAL A 228 -30.95 -1.72 22.28
C VAL A 228 -31.81 -0.48 22.54
N GLY A 229 -32.72 -0.54 23.52
CA GLY A 229 -33.62 0.56 23.87
C GLY A 229 -34.83 0.69 22.95
N GLU A 230 -35.23 -0.41 22.31
CA GLU A 230 -36.35 -0.47 21.36
C GLU A 230 -37.14 -1.77 21.56
N THR A 231 -38.45 -1.73 21.37
CA THR A 231 -39.37 -2.85 21.58
C THR A 231 -40.08 -3.30 20.32
N ASP A 232 -40.22 -2.43 19.32
CA ASP A 232 -40.75 -2.83 18.03
C ASP A 232 -39.73 -3.72 17.29
N PRO A 233 -40.08 -4.93 16.81
CA PRO A 233 -39.12 -5.85 16.20
C PRO A 233 -38.40 -5.29 14.97
N ILE A 234 -39.06 -4.44 14.18
CA ILE A 234 -38.45 -3.77 13.03
C ILE A 234 -37.51 -2.66 13.53
N GLY A 235 -37.93 -1.88 14.52
CA GLY A 235 -37.07 -0.91 15.21
C GLY A 235 -35.81 -1.55 15.80
N VAL A 236 -35.94 -2.70 16.48
CA VAL A 236 -34.83 -3.48 17.03
C VAL A 236 -33.89 -3.93 15.91
N MET A 237 -34.42 -4.44 14.79
CA MET A 237 -33.63 -4.82 13.63
C MET A 237 -32.84 -3.62 13.06
N THR A 238 -33.48 -2.45 12.92
CA THR A 238 -32.84 -1.20 12.49
C THR A 238 -31.70 -0.84 13.43
N LYS A 239 -31.97 -0.78 14.74
CA LYS A 239 -30.97 -0.39 15.74
C LYS A 239 -29.82 -1.38 15.85
N LEU A 240 -30.07 -2.69 15.79
CA LEU A 240 -29.00 -3.70 15.75
C LEU A 240 -28.12 -3.52 14.51
N ARG A 241 -28.72 -3.22 13.36
CA ARG A 241 -27.97 -2.98 12.11
C ARG A 241 -27.17 -1.69 12.19
N GLU A 242 -27.73 -0.61 12.72
CA GLU A 242 -27.06 0.66 13.02
C GLU A 242 -25.89 0.43 13.97
N LEU A 243 -26.09 -0.28 15.08
CA LEU A 243 -25.03 -0.58 16.06
C LEU A 243 -23.91 -1.40 15.42
N LYS A 244 -24.23 -2.46 14.67
CA LYS A 244 -23.23 -3.27 13.95
C LYS A 244 -22.49 -2.46 12.89
N ASN A 245 -23.20 -1.57 12.19
CA ASN A 245 -22.60 -0.61 11.27
C ASN A 245 -21.71 0.37 12.04
N SER A 246 -22.13 0.87 13.21
CA SER A 246 -21.42 1.84 14.04
C SER A 246 -20.14 1.30 14.67
N ILE A 247 -20.10 0.03 15.06
CA ILE A 247 -18.87 -0.62 15.58
C ILE A 247 -17.86 -0.82 14.47
N ARG A 248 -18.35 -1.17 13.28
CA ARG A 248 -17.52 -1.22 12.08
C ARG A 248 -17.16 0.18 11.61
N VAL A 249 -18.01 1.20 11.79
CA VAL A 249 -17.75 2.63 11.57
C VAL A 249 -16.86 3.21 12.65
N MET A 250 -16.77 2.69 13.87
CA MET A 250 -15.79 3.12 14.87
C MET A 250 -14.42 2.53 14.57
N ASN A 251 -14.36 1.32 14.02
CA ASN A 251 -13.13 0.76 13.45
C ASN A 251 -12.79 1.42 12.10
N ASP A 252 -13.78 1.68 11.26
CA ASP A 252 -13.67 2.34 9.96
C ASP A 252 -13.54 3.86 10.12
N ASN A 253 -13.82 4.46 11.29
CA ASN A 253 -13.56 5.84 11.80
C ASN A 253 -12.34 5.85 12.69
N LYS A 254 -11.82 4.73 13.16
CA LYS A 254 -10.41 4.67 13.55
C LYS A 254 -9.58 4.72 12.28
N ILE A 255 -9.97 3.93 11.28
CA ILE A 255 -9.41 3.93 9.94
C ILE A 255 -9.81 5.20 9.17
N ARG A 256 -11.00 5.79 9.35
CA ARG A 256 -11.44 7.07 8.77
C ARG A 256 -10.84 8.21 9.55
N ASN A 257 -10.75 8.24 10.87
CA ASN A 257 -9.92 9.27 11.52
C ASN A 257 -8.44 9.12 11.13
N ILE A 258 -7.96 7.94 10.75
CA ILE A 258 -6.65 7.79 10.10
C ILE A 258 -6.69 8.35 8.66
N ILE A 259 -7.70 8.05 7.85
CA ILE A 259 -7.86 8.48 6.44
C ILE A 259 -8.24 9.96 6.32
N GLU A 260 -9.18 10.47 7.09
CA GLU A 260 -9.59 11.86 7.33
C GLU A 260 -8.53 12.67 8.07
N ARG A 261 -7.75 12.14 9.02
CA ARG A 261 -6.52 12.86 9.41
C ARG A 261 -5.55 12.90 8.24
N SER A 262 -5.41 11.83 7.46
CA SER A 262 -4.57 11.83 6.24
C SER A 262 -5.11 12.76 5.14
N ALA A 263 -6.44 12.95 5.06
CA ALA A 263 -7.12 13.77 4.06
C ALA A 263 -7.21 15.25 4.50
N VAL A 264 -7.44 15.53 5.77
CA VAL A 264 -7.38 16.88 6.38
C VAL A 264 -5.93 17.37 6.47
N GLU A 265 -4.94 16.49 6.59
CA GLU A 265 -3.50 16.84 6.58
C GLU A 265 -2.88 16.91 5.17
N GLY A 266 -3.65 16.62 4.13
CA GLY A 266 -3.30 16.90 2.73
C GLY A 266 -1.96 16.38 2.27
N HIS A 267 -1.61 15.09 2.47
CA HIS A 267 -0.49 14.44 1.76
C HIS A 267 -0.84 12.98 1.37
N ASP A 268 -0.52 12.70 0.11
CA ASP A 268 -0.19 11.44 -0.55
C ASP A 268 -1.05 10.16 -0.37
N ALA A 269 -1.52 9.70 -1.53
CA ALA A 269 -1.95 8.35 -1.81
C ALA A 269 -0.75 7.38 -1.78
N ASP A 270 -0.25 7.08 -0.58
CA ASP A 270 0.53 5.87 -0.31
C ASP A 270 -0.01 5.25 0.99
N ILE A 271 -1.09 4.47 0.84
CA ILE A 271 -1.54 3.54 1.87
C ILE A 271 -0.67 2.28 1.73
N PRO A 272 0.11 1.86 2.72
CA PRO A 272 0.67 0.52 2.74
C PRO A 272 -0.44 -0.53 2.81
N SER A 273 -0.22 -1.58 2.06
CA SER A 273 -1.08 -2.74 1.88
C SER A 273 -1.34 -3.58 3.14
N ASN A 274 -0.97 -3.12 4.35
CA ASN A 274 -0.79 -4.03 5.50
C ASN A 274 -1.68 -3.73 6.72
N ALA A 275 -2.75 -2.93 6.59
CA ALA A 275 -3.65 -2.60 7.71
C ALA A 275 -4.88 -3.53 7.86
N ARG A 276 -4.77 -4.82 7.52
CA ARG A 276 -5.75 -5.85 7.92
C ARG A 276 -5.07 -7.18 8.21
N THR A 277 -4.75 -7.42 9.49
CA THR A 277 -5.01 -8.66 10.26
C THR A 277 -4.20 -8.63 11.57
N LEU A 278 -4.85 -8.26 12.67
CA LEU A 278 -4.47 -8.70 14.02
C LEU A 278 -5.66 -9.50 14.53
N HIS A 279 -5.38 -10.69 15.07
CA HIS A 279 -6.22 -11.89 15.34
C HIS A 279 -5.99 -12.95 14.23
N GLU A 280 -5.20 -14.01 14.40
CA GLU A 280 -4.73 -14.73 15.59
C GLU A 280 -3.42 -15.48 15.28
N ASN A 281 -2.58 -15.66 16.30
CA ASN A 281 -1.83 -16.90 16.46
C ASN A 281 -1.94 -17.33 17.92
N ALA A 282 -2.88 -18.23 18.19
CA ALA A 282 -2.78 -19.12 19.34
C ALA A 282 -3.03 -20.57 18.88
N SER A 283 -1.91 -21.22 18.56
CA SER A 283 -1.60 -22.59 18.97
C SER A 283 -2.15 -23.76 18.15
N LYS A 284 -1.21 -24.53 17.57
CA LYS A 284 -1.24 -25.99 17.61
C LYS A 284 0.18 -26.51 17.89
N GLN A 285 0.36 -27.12 19.06
CA GLN A 285 1.18 -28.31 19.19
C GLN A 285 0.62 -29.17 20.32
N TRP A 286 0.16 -30.37 19.96
CA TRP A 286 -0.14 -31.46 20.88
C TRP A 286 1.13 -32.29 21.09
N THR A 287 1.52 -32.55 22.34
CA THR A 287 1.39 -33.88 22.99
C THR A 287 2.30 -34.03 24.23
N THR A 288 1.79 -34.83 25.17
CA THR A 288 2.43 -35.51 26.34
C THR A 288 2.35 -34.82 27.72
N SER A 289 1.49 -35.39 28.58
CA SER A 289 1.50 -35.29 30.05
C SER A 289 2.54 -36.28 30.63
N PRO A 290 3.06 -36.14 31.89
CA PRO A 290 2.26 -36.28 33.12
C PRO A 290 2.68 -35.47 34.38
N SER A 291 1.72 -35.40 35.34
CA SER A 291 1.85 -35.44 36.82
C SER A 291 2.11 -34.16 37.67
N PRO A 292 1.53 -34.04 38.91
CA PRO A 292 1.48 -32.82 39.72
C PRO A 292 2.38 -32.81 40.98
N THR A 293 2.85 -31.63 41.38
CA THR A 293 3.41 -31.28 42.72
C THR A 293 3.57 -29.75 42.76
N GLU A 294 2.80 -29.00 43.55
CA GLU A 294 3.00 -28.63 44.97
C GLU A 294 3.74 -27.30 45.20
N ILE A 295 3.05 -26.43 45.98
CA ILE A 295 3.57 -25.59 47.08
C ILE A 295 3.95 -24.10 46.81
N ASP A 296 3.22 -23.25 47.57
CA ASP A 296 3.57 -21.97 48.21
C ASP A 296 3.80 -20.68 47.41
N SER A 297 3.59 -19.48 47.94
CA SER A 297 2.79 -18.90 49.05
C SER A 297 3.11 -17.38 49.06
N LEU A 298 2.37 -16.61 49.87
CA LEU A 298 2.65 -15.25 50.38
C LEU A 298 2.08 -14.08 49.55
N GLN A 299 0.93 -13.51 49.99
CA GLN A 299 0.76 -12.41 50.99
C GLN A 299 1.15 -11.05 50.40
N SER A 300 0.18 -10.18 50.05
CA SER A 300 -0.59 -9.26 50.90
C SER A 300 0.28 -8.26 51.66
N ASP A 301 0.11 -6.96 51.38
CA ASP A 301 0.06 -5.94 52.42
C ASP A 301 -0.77 -4.72 51.98
N LYS A 302 -1.60 -4.28 52.92
CA LYS A 302 -2.40 -3.05 52.95
C LYS A 302 -1.57 -1.92 53.59
N ASP A 303 -2.05 -0.68 53.44
CA ASP A 303 -2.06 0.43 54.43
C ASP A 303 -2.13 1.77 53.68
N THR A 304 -2.80 2.87 54.07
CA THR A 304 -3.90 3.22 55.00
C THR A 304 -4.31 4.66 54.63
N GLU A 305 -5.54 5.07 54.96
CA GLU A 305 -6.08 6.43 54.82
C GLU A 305 -5.48 7.46 55.80
N LYS A 306 -5.61 8.77 55.48
CA LYS A 306 -5.99 9.82 56.45
C LYS A 306 -6.45 11.13 55.81
N ASP A 307 -7.44 11.72 56.47
CA ASP A 307 -8.33 12.84 56.12
C ASP A 307 -7.76 14.27 56.16
N GLY A 308 -8.47 15.18 55.48
CA GLY A 308 -9.04 16.39 56.12
C GLY A 308 -8.43 17.76 55.80
N GLU A 309 -9.16 18.61 55.05
CA GLU A 309 -9.73 19.89 55.55
C GLU A 309 -10.38 20.75 54.45
N SER A 310 -11.57 21.25 54.76
CA SER A 310 -12.42 22.15 53.98
C SER A 310 -12.31 23.60 54.47
N LYS A 311 -12.26 24.58 53.54
CA LYS A 311 -12.64 25.98 53.81
C LYS A 311 -13.34 26.63 52.60
N GLU A 312 -14.57 27.06 52.83
CA GLU A 312 -15.36 27.97 51.97
C GLU A 312 -14.89 29.42 52.12
N VAL A 313 -14.91 30.21 51.04
CA VAL A 313 -15.25 31.65 51.03
C VAL A 313 -15.97 32.02 49.73
N SER A 314 -16.95 32.91 49.89
CA SER A 314 -18.09 33.27 49.04
C SER A 314 -17.85 34.18 47.82
N THR A 315 -18.63 33.90 46.77
CA THR A 315 -19.32 34.78 45.80
C THR A 315 -18.80 36.19 45.46
N GLN A 316 -18.58 36.44 44.16
CA GLN A 316 -19.16 37.59 43.45
C GLN A 316 -19.45 37.23 41.98
N THR A 317 -20.72 37.33 41.62
CA THR A 317 -21.32 37.04 40.31
C THR A 317 -21.40 38.32 39.48
N THR A 318 -20.93 38.26 38.23
CA THR A 318 -21.40 39.13 37.13
C THR A 318 -21.63 38.27 35.88
N PRO A 319 -22.65 38.58 35.06
CA PRO A 319 -23.30 37.64 34.17
C PRO A 319 -22.68 37.63 32.76
N ILE A 320 -22.41 36.46 32.21
CA ILE A 320 -22.11 36.28 30.78
C ILE A 320 -23.41 35.86 30.08
N PRO A 321 -23.84 36.52 28.99
CA PRO A 321 -25.13 36.26 28.34
C PRO A 321 -25.25 34.83 27.80
N SER A 322 -26.44 34.28 27.97
CA SER A 322 -26.91 33.00 27.45
C SER A 322 -26.74 32.88 25.93
N LEU A 323 -25.90 31.94 25.50
CA LEU A 323 -26.00 31.36 24.16
C LEU A 323 -26.95 30.16 24.24
N HIS A 324 -28.08 30.31 23.55
CA HIS A 324 -29.14 29.35 23.40
C HIS A 324 -28.63 27.92 23.15
N SER A 325 -29.18 27.01 23.94
CA SER A 325 -29.31 25.59 23.64
C SER A 325 -29.91 25.40 22.23
N LYS A 326 -29.14 24.84 21.31
CA LYS A 326 -29.68 24.00 20.25
C LYS A 326 -29.16 22.59 20.49
N SER A 327 -30.12 21.68 20.70
CA SER A 327 -29.92 20.25 20.68
C SER A 327 -29.12 19.85 19.44
N GLU A 328 -28.07 19.07 19.64
CA GLU A 328 -27.50 18.24 18.59
C GLU A 328 -28.53 17.17 18.26
N ALA A 329 -29.47 17.54 17.39
CA ALA A 329 -30.28 16.63 16.64
C ALA A 329 -29.37 15.87 15.67
N GLU A 330 -29.60 14.56 15.61
CA GLU A 330 -29.10 13.61 14.64
C GLU A 330 -29.04 14.23 13.25
N ALA A 331 -27.82 14.41 12.70
CA ALA A 331 -27.66 14.68 11.28
C ALA A 331 -27.76 13.35 10.54
N GLU A 332 -28.98 13.04 10.10
CA GLU A 332 -29.18 12.31 8.85
C GLU A 332 -28.26 12.93 7.79
N GLU A 333 -27.55 12.11 7.01
CA GLU A 333 -26.83 12.52 5.79
C GLU A 333 -27.88 13.00 4.77
N GLN A 334 -28.45 14.18 4.98
CA GLN A 334 -28.87 15.02 3.87
C GLN A 334 -27.59 15.32 3.10
N ASP A 335 -27.49 14.82 1.87
CA ASP A 335 -26.53 15.32 0.89
C ASP A 335 -26.58 16.85 0.96
N ASP A 336 -25.58 17.49 1.57
CA ASP A 336 -25.50 18.94 1.58
C ASP A 336 -25.50 19.35 0.09
N PRO A 337 -26.55 20.03 -0.40
CA PRO A 337 -26.69 20.32 -1.81
C PRO A 337 -25.56 21.24 -2.32
N ASN A 338 -24.74 21.76 -1.41
CA ASN A 338 -23.56 22.55 -1.73
C ASN A 338 -22.27 21.74 -1.86
N ILE A 339 -22.25 20.43 -1.65
CA ILE A 339 -21.05 19.60 -1.82
C ILE A 339 -20.95 19.09 -3.26
N VAL A 340 -19.87 19.46 -3.94
CA VAL A 340 -19.58 19.07 -5.32
C VAL A 340 -18.65 17.85 -5.34
N GLY A 341 -19.18 16.72 -5.79
CA GLY A 341 -18.48 15.45 -6.02
C GLY A 341 -18.36 15.05 -7.50
N TRP A 342 -18.10 13.78 -7.75
CA TRP A 342 -18.16 13.16 -9.09
C TRP A 342 -19.61 12.99 -9.54
N ASP A 343 -19.87 12.96 -10.85
CA ASP A 343 -21.22 12.78 -11.43
C ASP A 343 -21.72 11.31 -11.38
N GLY A 344 -21.04 10.46 -10.61
CA GLY A 344 -21.27 9.02 -10.48
C GLY A 344 -19.96 8.24 -10.37
N ASP A 345 -20.04 6.94 -10.08
CA ASP A 345 -18.85 6.08 -9.94
C ASP A 345 -18.06 5.93 -11.25
N ASP A 346 -18.75 6.06 -12.40
CA ASP A 346 -18.16 5.97 -13.75
C ASP A 346 -17.83 7.35 -14.37
N ASP A 347 -17.78 8.44 -13.59
CA ASP A 347 -17.49 9.79 -14.10
C ASP A 347 -16.19 9.79 -14.94
N PRO A 348 -16.22 10.15 -16.24
CA PRO A 348 -15.05 10.10 -17.11
C PRO A 348 -13.97 11.13 -16.74
N ASN A 349 -14.29 12.12 -15.89
CA ASN A 349 -13.33 13.07 -15.36
C ASN A 349 -12.51 12.48 -14.20
N ASN A 350 -13.00 11.42 -13.55
CA ASN A 350 -12.24 10.68 -12.56
C ASN A 350 -11.08 9.93 -13.26
N PRO A 351 -9.80 10.18 -12.91
CA PRO A 351 -8.67 9.54 -13.57
C PRO A 351 -8.64 8.02 -13.44
N LEU A 352 -9.29 7.47 -12.40
CA LEU A 352 -9.49 6.03 -12.24
C LEU A 352 -10.37 5.41 -13.34
N ASN A 353 -11.21 6.20 -14.01
CA ASN A 353 -12.13 5.73 -15.06
C ASN A 353 -11.59 5.97 -16.48
N TRP A 354 -10.39 6.52 -16.61
CA TRP A 354 -9.78 6.73 -17.93
C TRP A 354 -9.51 5.40 -18.65
N SER A 355 -9.54 5.45 -19.98
CA SER A 355 -9.16 4.30 -20.80
C SER A 355 -7.71 3.87 -20.52
N ASN A 356 -7.45 2.56 -20.61
CA ASN A 356 -6.11 2.00 -20.35
C ASN A 356 -5.02 2.68 -21.19
N LYS A 357 -5.32 3.02 -22.45
CA LYS A 357 -4.38 3.74 -23.34
C LYS A 357 -3.93 5.07 -22.73
N LYS A 358 -4.86 5.84 -22.17
CA LYS A 358 -4.58 7.15 -21.56
C LYS A 358 -3.81 7.01 -20.24
N LYS A 359 -4.19 6.04 -19.40
CA LYS A 359 -3.49 5.74 -18.14
C LYS A 359 -2.03 5.34 -18.40
N TRP A 360 -1.82 4.35 -19.27
CA TRP A 360 -0.50 3.83 -19.59
C TRP A 360 0.36 4.83 -20.37
N ALA A 361 -0.23 5.71 -21.19
CA ALA A 361 0.51 6.81 -21.81
C ALA A 361 1.09 7.77 -20.76
N ALA A 362 0.28 8.17 -19.75
CA ALA A 362 0.76 9.03 -18.67
C ALA A 362 1.86 8.36 -17.83
N ILE A 363 1.65 7.09 -17.45
CA ILE A 363 2.64 6.29 -16.70
C ILE A 363 3.94 6.16 -17.50
N GLY A 364 3.84 5.91 -18.81
CA GLY A 364 4.99 5.81 -19.71
C GLY A 364 5.81 7.10 -19.75
N ILE A 365 5.16 8.26 -19.92
CA ILE A 365 5.85 9.56 -19.91
C ILE A 365 6.56 9.79 -18.57
N VAL A 366 5.85 9.62 -17.44
CA VAL A 366 6.44 9.79 -16.10
C VAL A 366 7.64 8.86 -15.90
N SER A 367 7.55 7.61 -16.34
CA SER A 367 8.63 6.62 -16.23
C SER A 367 9.85 6.99 -17.07
N VAL A 368 9.66 7.39 -18.33
CA VAL A 368 10.76 7.80 -19.21
C VAL A 368 11.42 9.08 -18.71
N THR A 369 10.65 10.09 -18.28
CA THR A 369 11.22 11.32 -17.71
C THR A 369 12.00 11.00 -16.41
N THR A 370 11.51 10.08 -15.57
CA THR A 370 12.23 9.62 -14.38
C THR A 370 13.57 8.96 -14.75
N LEU A 371 13.58 8.11 -15.77
CA LEU A 371 14.80 7.49 -16.30
C LEU A 371 15.79 8.54 -16.81
N LEU A 372 15.34 9.51 -17.60
CA LEU A 372 16.20 10.59 -18.13
C LEU A 372 16.81 11.43 -17.01
N THR A 373 16.03 11.84 -16.01
CA THR A 373 16.56 12.54 -14.82
C THR A 373 17.64 11.71 -14.14
N SER A 374 17.38 10.41 -13.93
CA SER A 374 18.28 9.52 -13.21
C SER A 374 19.58 9.27 -14.00
N LEU A 375 19.48 9.13 -15.32
CA LEU A 375 20.61 9.07 -16.24
C LEU A 375 21.42 10.38 -16.20
N GLY A 376 20.76 11.53 -16.21
CA GLY A 376 21.40 12.85 -16.14
C GLY A 376 22.29 13.07 -14.91
N SER A 377 22.01 12.37 -13.82
CA SER A 377 22.81 12.45 -12.60
C SER A 377 24.24 11.89 -12.76
N SER A 378 24.47 11.00 -13.73
CA SER A 378 25.73 10.23 -13.85
C SER A 378 26.32 10.19 -15.26
N VAL A 379 25.53 10.46 -16.31
CA VAL A 379 25.97 10.40 -17.71
C VAL A 379 27.18 11.29 -18.00
N PHE A 380 27.31 12.39 -17.28
CA PHE A 380 28.42 13.32 -17.45
C PHE A 380 29.72 12.85 -16.78
N ALA A 381 29.70 11.87 -15.87
CA ALA A 381 30.85 11.50 -15.04
C ALA A 381 32.14 11.17 -15.83
N PRO A 382 32.10 10.42 -16.95
CA PRO A 382 33.30 10.17 -17.76
C PRO A 382 33.86 11.42 -18.46
N GLY A 383 33.05 12.46 -18.68
CA GLY A 383 33.48 13.70 -19.34
C GLY A 383 34.11 14.72 -18.39
N VAL A 384 34.17 14.44 -17.08
CA VAL A 384 34.70 15.37 -16.07
C VAL A 384 36.17 15.74 -16.34
N PRO A 385 37.09 14.82 -16.68
CA PRO A 385 38.48 15.18 -16.96
C PRO A 385 38.59 16.25 -18.05
N MET A 386 37.80 16.13 -19.13
CA MET A 386 37.76 17.10 -20.22
C MET A 386 37.29 18.49 -19.76
N VAL A 387 36.32 18.55 -18.83
CA VAL A 387 35.82 19.81 -18.26
C VAL A 387 36.87 20.49 -17.41
N MET A 388 37.59 19.72 -16.59
CA MET A 388 38.64 20.25 -15.73
C MET A 388 39.79 20.82 -16.56
N GLU A 389 40.15 20.15 -17.65
CA GLU A 389 41.14 20.63 -18.61
C GLU A 389 40.69 21.92 -19.32
N GLU A 390 39.48 21.91 -19.89
CA GLU A 390 38.95 23.04 -20.67
C GLU A 390 38.76 24.31 -19.83
N PHE A 391 38.25 24.18 -18.61
CA PHE A 391 38.08 25.31 -17.70
C PHE A 391 39.32 25.60 -16.85
N HIS A 392 40.46 24.97 -17.17
CA HIS A 392 41.76 25.18 -16.52
C HIS A 392 41.69 25.09 -14.99
N SER A 393 40.92 24.13 -14.48
CA SER A 393 40.73 23.92 -13.04
C SER A 393 41.57 22.74 -12.57
N SER A 394 42.38 22.96 -11.54
CA SER A 394 43.12 21.90 -10.83
C SER A 394 42.45 21.51 -9.50
N SER A 395 41.24 22.00 -9.24
CA SER A 395 40.53 21.77 -7.99
C SER A 395 39.93 20.37 -7.93
N GLN A 396 40.63 19.45 -7.26
CA GLN A 396 40.16 18.09 -6.98
C GLN A 396 38.79 18.07 -6.27
N THR A 397 38.51 19.07 -5.44
CA THR A 397 37.21 19.17 -4.76
C THR A 397 36.07 19.48 -5.74
N LEU A 398 36.31 20.33 -6.73
CA LEU A 398 35.27 20.67 -7.72
C LEU A 398 35.06 19.56 -8.76
N GLU A 399 36.07 18.74 -9.01
CA GLU A 399 36.00 17.56 -9.90
C GLU A 399 34.87 16.60 -9.49
N GLY A 400 34.83 16.22 -8.20
CA GLY A 400 33.75 15.38 -7.69
C GLY A 400 32.42 16.12 -7.56
N PHE A 401 32.46 17.39 -7.15
CA PHE A 401 31.26 18.18 -6.88
C PHE A 401 30.46 18.50 -8.15
N VAL A 402 31.12 18.74 -9.29
CA VAL A 402 30.41 19.05 -10.54
C VAL A 402 29.51 17.90 -10.99
N VAL A 403 29.86 16.65 -10.69
CA VAL A 403 28.98 15.49 -10.93
C VAL A 403 27.85 15.47 -9.91
N SER A 404 28.22 15.46 -8.62
CA SER A 404 27.32 15.15 -7.50
C SER A 404 26.32 16.27 -7.17
N VAL A 405 26.58 17.52 -7.56
CA VAL A 405 25.70 18.67 -7.33
C VAL A 405 24.33 18.50 -8.00
N PHE A 406 24.23 17.71 -9.06
CA PHE A 406 22.93 17.37 -9.67
C PHE A 406 22.03 16.64 -8.67
N VAL A 407 22.59 15.73 -7.88
CA VAL A 407 21.85 15.01 -6.82
C VAL A 407 21.54 15.91 -5.65
N LEU A 408 22.36 16.93 -5.36
CA LEU A 408 21.98 17.96 -4.38
C LEU A 408 20.65 18.61 -4.77
N GLY A 409 20.40 18.82 -6.06
CA GLY A 409 19.11 19.26 -6.57
C GLY A 409 17.95 18.33 -6.18
N PHE A 410 18.17 17.01 -6.08
CA PHE A 410 17.15 16.06 -5.62
C PHE A 410 16.78 16.24 -4.14
N ALA A 411 17.61 16.91 -3.34
CA ALA A 411 17.25 17.28 -1.98
C ALA A 411 16.33 18.51 -1.95
N PHE A 412 16.64 19.54 -2.73
CA PHE A 412 15.96 20.84 -2.63
C PHE A 412 14.74 20.98 -3.55
N GLY A 413 14.80 20.44 -4.76
CA GLY A 413 13.70 20.53 -5.74
C GLY A 413 12.40 19.95 -5.20
N PRO A 414 12.37 18.67 -4.77
CA PRO A 414 11.16 18.02 -4.26
C PRO A 414 10.52 18.72 -3.05
N LEU A 415 11.32 19.35 -2.17
CA LEU A 415 10.81 20.09 -1.00
C LEU A 415 9.90 21.27 -1.38
N ILE A 416 10.03 21.77 -2.61
CA ILE A 416 9.18 22.84 -3.14
C ILE A 416 8.14 22.25 -4.11
N ILE A 417 8.57 21.36 -5.00
CA ILE A 417 7.72 20.84 -6.09
C ILE A 417 6.57 19.98 -5.55
N ALA A 418 6.81 19.11 -4.57
CA ALA A 418 5.77 18.23 -4.03
C ALA A 418 4.62 19.02 -3.37
N PRO A 419 4.87 19.97 -2.44
CA PRO A 419 3.80 20.78 -1.85
C PRO A 419 3.06 21.64 -2.89
N LEU A 420 3.79 22.24 -3.84
CA LEU A 420 3.16 23.04 -4.90
C LEU A 420 2.25 22.19 -5.79
N SER A 421 2.58 20.92 -6.01
CA SER A 421 1.76 20.01 -6.81
C SER A 421 0.41 19.69 -6.15
N GLU A 422 0.35 19.71 -4.82
CA GLU A 422 -0.91 19.52 -4.09
C GLU A 422 -1.77 20.79 -4.08
N MET A 423 -1.11 21.95 -4.13
CA MET A 423 -1.79 23.24 -4.18
C MET A 423 -2.37 23.55 -5.56
N PHE A 424 -1.61 23.25 -6.61
CA PHE A 424 -1.88 23.69 -7.99
C PHE A 424 -2.23 22.55 -8.96
N GLY A 425 -2.05 21.29 -8.56
CA GLY A 425 -2.24 20.11 -9.38
C GLY A 425 -0.90 19.50 -9.82
N ARG A 426 -0.90 18.22 -10.21
CA ARG A 426 0.31 17.50 -10.61
C ARG A 426 0.78 17.95 -12.00
N LEU A 427 -0.16 18.13 -12.94
CA LEU A 427 0.15 18.42 -14.35
C LEU A 427 0.95 19.72 -14.56
N PRO A 428 0.56 20.89 -14.00
CA PRO A 428 1.31 22.13 -14.22
C PRO A 428 2.75 22.03 -13.69
N LEU A 429 2.95 21.31 -12.58
CA LEU A 429 4.26 21.13 -11.98
C LEU A 429 5.14 20.18 -12.81
N TYR A 430 4.58 19.12 -13.41
CA TYR A 430 5.31 18.32 -14.39
C TYR A 430 5.77 19.16 -15.59
N HIS A 431 4.87 19.94 -16.19
CA HIS A 431 5.21 20.75 -17.36
C HIS A 431 6.24 21.84 -17.04
N ALA A 432 6.03 22.59 -15.96
CA ALA A 432 6.97 23.63 -15.55
C ALA A 432 8.36 23.05 -15.24
N SER A 433 8.41 21.94 -14.52
CA SER A 433 9.68 21.31 -14.14
C SER A 433 10.37 20.68 -15.34
N ALA A 434 9.64 20.01 -16.24
CA ALA A 434 10.22 19.44 -17.46
C ALA A 434 10.77 20.53 -18.40
N PHE A 435 10.05 21.65 -18.55
CA PHE A 435 10.50 22.80 -19.32
C PHE A 435 11.80 23.39 -18.75
N LEU A 436 11.84 23.62 -17.43
CA LEU A 436 13.03 24.13 -16.75
C LEU A 436 14.18 23.12 -16.81
N PHE A 437 13.90 21.82 -16.70
CA PHE A 437 14.90 20.76 -16.86
C PHE A 437 15.57 20.83 -18.24
N VAL A 438 14.80 21.02 -19.31
CA VAL A 438 15.34 21.24 -20.67
C VAL A 438 16.25 22.47 -20.70
N ILE A 439 15.77 23.61 -20.21
CA ILE A 439 16.54 24.87 -20.18
C ILE A 439 17.86 24.69 -19.46
N PHE A 440 17.85 24.10 -18.26
CA PHE A 440 19.07 23.98 -17.46
C PHE A 440 20.03 22.94 -18.02
N ASN A 441 19.56 21.91 -18.73
CA ASN A 441 20.47 21.02 -19.48
C ASN A 441 21.13 21.76 -20.65
N ILE A 442 20.38 22.56 -21.42
CA ILE A 442 20.98 23.40 -22.47
C ILE A 442 21.98 24.39 -21.86
N ALA A 443 21.65 25.02 -20.72
CA ALA A 443 22.54 25.91 -20.00
C ALA A 443 23.84 25.23 -19.55
N CYS A 444 23.77 23.96 -19.10
CA CYS A 444 24.97 23.16 -18.81
C CYS A 444 25.82 22.97 -20.07
N ALA A 445 25.20 22.64 -21.20
CA ALA A 445 25.89 22.42 -22.47
C ALA A 445 26.64 23.68 -22.97
N VAL A 446 26.04 24.87 -22.81
CA VAL A 446 26.64 26.14 -23.25
C VAL A 446 27.44 26.85 -22.16
N SER A 447 27.67 26.20 -21.02
CA SER A 447 28.43 26.79 -19.93
C SER A 447 29.88 27.10 -20.35
N THR A 448 30.37 28.24 -19.84
CA THR A 448 31.70 28.80 -20.17
C THR A 448 32.65 28.80 -18.97
N SER A 449 32.18 28.32 -17.82
CA SER A 449 33.00 28.15 -16.63
C SER A 449 32.46 27.04 -15.75
N LEU A 450 33.33 26.51 -14.89
CA LEU A 450 32.98 25.45 -13.95
C LEU A 450 31.89 25.88 -12.96
N ASN A 451 31.91 27.14 -12.49
CA ASN A 451 30.90 27.67 -11.58
C ASN A 451 29.52 27.76 -12.24
N GLN A 452 29.44 28.21 -13.50
CA GLN A 452 28.19 28.21 -14.26
C GLN A 452 27.65 26.79 -14.42
N LEU A 453 28.52 25.84 -14.79
CA LEU A 453 28.13 24.44 -14.97
C LEU A 453 27.57 23.86 -13.66
N ILE A 454 28.21 24.11 -12.52
CA ILE A 454 27.75 23.66 -11.20
C ILE A 454 26.35 24.21 -10.88
N VAL A 455 26.15 25.52 -11.06
CA VAL A 455 24.85 26.17 -10.79
C VAL A 455 23.76 25.63 -11.71
N PHE A 456 24.04 25.50 -13.01
CA PHE A 456 23.06 24.95 -13.95
C PHE A 456 22.76 23.48 -13.69
N ARG A 457 23.76 22.67 -13.30
CA ARG A 457 23.55 21.27 -12.92
C ARG A 457 22.72 21.13 -11.65
N PHE A 458 22.89 22.02 -10.66
CA PHE A 458 22.05 22.06 -9.47
C PHE A 458 20.58 22.27 -9.83
N PHE A 459 20.29 23.25 -10.69
CA PHE A 459 18.92 23.53 -11.12
C PHE A 459 18.36 22.44 -12.04
N ALA A 460 19.17 21.88 -12.95
CA ALA A 460 18.79 20.71 -13.74
C ALA A 460 18.39 19.55 -12.82
N GLY A 461 19.17 19.26 -11.79
CA GLY A 461 18.80 18.26 -10.78
C GLY A 461 17.50 18.60 -10.05
N SER A 462 17.34 19.86 -9.62
CA SER A 462 16.18 20.32 -8.86
C SER A 462 14.86 20.17 -9.62
N PHE A 463 14.82 20.62 -10.88
CA PHE A 463 13.63 20.51 -11.72
C PHE A 463 13.47 19.10 -12.32
N GLY A 464 14.57 18.40 -12.58
CA GLY A 464 14.55 17.00 -13.02
C GLY A 464 13.94 16.07 -11.97
N ALA A 465 13.99 16.43 -10.68
CA ALA A 465 13.48 15.61 -9.58
C ALA A 465 11.94 15.55 -9.50
N ALA A 466 11.20 16.38 -10.24
CA ALA A 466 9.73 16.37 -10.22
C ALA A 466 9.10 14.98 -10.44
N PRO A 467 9.42 14.23 -11.51
CA PRO A 467 8.89 12.88 -11.70
C PRO A 467 9.35 11.85 -10.65
N LEU A 468 10.47 12.08 -9.97
CA LEU A 468 10.88 11.25 -8.82
C LEU A 468 9.97 11.50 -7.60
N ALA A 469 9.56 12.75 -7.37
CA ALA A 469 8.74 13.14 -6.24
C ALA A 469 7.24 12.92 -6.47
N LEU A 470 6.77 13.13 -7.69
CA LEU A 470 5.34 13.12 -8.04
C LEU A 470 4.88 11.78 -8.64
N GLY A 471 5.82 10.94 -9.10
CA GLY A 471 5.53 9.76 -9.90
C GLY A 471 4.62 8.74 -9.20
N GLY A 472 4.93 8.41 -7.95
CA GLY A 472 4.12 7.49 -7.13
C GLY A 472 2.68 7.98 -6.96
N GLY A 473 2.50 9.25 -6.59
CA GLY A 473 1.19 9.87 -6.47
C GLY A 473 0.41 9.88 -7.78
N THR A 474 1.05 10.21 -8.90
CA THR A 474 0.42 10.16 -10.23
C THR A 474 -0.02 8.76 -10.63
N ILE A 475 0.78 7.74 -10.34
CA ILE A 475 0.42 6.34 -10.58
C ILE A 475 -0.78 5.96 -9.71
N ALA A 476 -0.77 6.33 -8.43
CA ALA A 476 -1.87 6.06 -7.51
C ALA A 476 -3.19 6.74 -7.92
N ASP A 477 -3.12 7.94 -8.49
CA ASP A 477 -4.27 8.70 -8.99
C ASP A 477 -4.97 8.02 -10.19
N VAL A 478 -4.23 7.30 -11.04
CA VAL A 478 -4.76 6.76 -12.31
C VAL A 478 -4.90 5.24 -12.35
N THR A 479 -4.36 4.52 -11.36
CA THR A 479 -4.39 3.04 -11.32
C THR A 479 -5.25 2.51 -10.18
N SER A 480 -6.00 1.44 -10.47
CA SER A 480 -6.67 0.65 -9.44
C SER A 480 -5.64 -0.07 -8.57
N LYS A 481 -6.08 -0.56 -7.40
CA LYS A 481 -5.20 -1.23 -6.43
C LYS A 481 -4.46 -2.43 -7.04
N GLU A 482 -5.11 -3.15 -7.95
CA GLU A 482 -4.59 -4.35 -8.59
C GLU A 482 -3.50 -4.04 -9.64
N GLN A 483 -3.62 -2.90 -10.34
CA GLN A 483 -2.68 -2.50 -11.39
C GLN A 483 -1.49 -1.67 -10.88
N ARG A 484 -1.64 -1.09 -9.67
CA ARG A 484 -0.67 -0.14 -9.10
C ARG A 484 0.73 -0.72 -8.94
N ALA A 485 0.84 -1.96 -8.48
CA ALA A 485 2.13 -2.62 -8.27
C ALA A 485 2.94 -2.73 -9.58
N THR A 486 2.28 -3.11 -10.67
CA THR A 486 2.90 -3.23 -12.00
C THR A 486 3.35 -1.87 -12.53
N ALA A 487 2.51 -0.84 -12.40
CA ALA A 487 2.86 0.51 -12.84
C ALA A 487 4.04 1.10 -12.04
N MET A 488 4.06 0.89 -10.73
CA MET A 488 5.18 1.28 -9.86
C MET A 488 6.47 0.54 -10.24
N ALA A 489 6.40 -0.76 -10.54
CA ALA A 489 7.57 -1.53 -10.94
C ALA A 489 8.24 -0.97 -12.21
N ILE A 490 7.45 -0.59 -13.23
CA ILE A 490 7.97 0.03 -14.46
C ILE A 490 8.65 1.37 -14.16
N TRP A 491 8.03 2.20 -13.31
CA TRP A 491 8.58 3.50 -12.93
C TRP A 491 9.90 3.39 -12.15
N VAL A 492 9.99 2.44 -11.19
CA VAL A 492 11.19 2.20 -10.35
C VAL A 492 12.40 1.72 -11.16
N LEU A 493 12.22 1.17 -12.36
CA LEU A 493 13.34 0.84 -13.24
C LEU A 493 14.17 2.07 -13.59
N GLY A 494 13.55 3.24 -13.79
CA GLY A 494 14.24 4.47 -14.18
C GLY A 494 15.34 4.89 -13.19
N PRO A 495 15.01 5.10 -11.90
CA PRO A 495 15.99 5.44 -10.85
C PRO A 495 17.05 4.37 -10.60
N THR A 496 16.72 3.11 -10.84
CA THR A 496 17.61 1.98 -10.58
C THR A 496 18.63 1.80 -11.71
N VAL A 497 18.17 1.89 -12.96
CA VAL A 497 18.97 1.61 -14.15
C VAL A 497 19.69 2.86 -14.67
N GLY A 498 19.09 4.04 -14.52
CA GLY A 498 19.63 5.31 -15.04
C GLY A 498 21.08 5.59 -14.61
N PRO A 499 21.43 5.54 -13.31
CA PRO A 499 22.79 5.81 -12.85
C PRO A 499 23.85 4.80 -13.33
N VAL A 500 23.42 3.62 -13.77
CA VAL A 500 24.29 2.54 -14.26
C VAL A 500 24.60 2.74 -15.73
N ILE A 501 23.56 3.00 -16.54
CA ILE A 501 23.70 3.19 -17.98
C ILE A 501 24.36 4.54 -18.29
N GLY A 502 24.19 5.53 -17.40
CA GLY A 502 24.74 6.87 -17.54
C GLY A 502 26.21 6.88 -17.93
N PRO A 503 27.15 6.40 -17.10
CA PRO A 503 28.57 6.43 -17.42
C PRO A 503 28.94 5.65 -18.69
N ILE A 504 28.21 4.59 -19.04
CA ILE A 504 28.46 3.83 -20.27
C ILE A 504 28.17 4.70 -21.49
N VAL A 505 26.97 5.28 -21.54
CA VAL A 505 26.55 6.18 -22.63
C VAL A 505 27.41 7.44 -22.64
N GLY A 506 27.74 7.94 -21.45
CA GLY A 506 28.56 9.12 -21.23
C GLY A 506 29.99 9.04 -21.74
N GLY A 507 30.64 7.87 -21.58
CA GLY A 507 32.00 7.64 -22.06
C GLY A 507 32.09 7.80 -23.57
N PHE A 508 31.23 7.09 -24.30
CA PHE A 508 31.16 7.18 -25.76
C PHE A 508 30.79 8.57 -26.27
N ILE A 509 29.80 9.23 -25.67
CA ILE A 509 29.42 10.60 -26.06
C ILE A 509 30.58 11.57 -25.83
N SER A 510 31.20 11.52 -24.64
CA SER A 510 32.28 12.44 -24.27
C SER A 510 33.49 12.26 -25.19
N HIS A 511 33.85 11.02 -25.50
CA HIS A 511 34.98 10.72 -26.37
C HIS A 511 34.76 11.18 -27.81
N TYR A 512 33.62 10.85 -28.43
CA TYR A 512 33.40 11.11 -29.87
C TYR A 512 32.83 12.49 -30.19
N LEU A 513 32.01 13.05 -29.29
CA LEU A 513 31.30 14.32 -29.54
C LEU A 513 31.74 15.43 -28.58
N GLY A 514 32.42 15.09 -27.48
CA GLY A 514 32.80 16.03 -26.42
C GLY A 514 31.78 16.07 -25.28
N TRP A 515 32.24 16.49 -24.10
CA TRP A 515 31.45 16.42 -22.85
C TRP A 515 30.13 17.20 -22.91
N ARG A 516 30.05 18.28 -23.70
CA ARG A 516 28.84 19.11 -23.86
C ARG A 516 27.67 18.33 -24.44
N TRP A 517 27.95 17.35 -25.31
CA TRP A 517 26.91 16.57 -25.97
C TRP A 517 26.14 15.65 -25.04
N ASN A 518 26.68 15.31 -23.87
CA ASN A 518 25.91 14.64 -22.82
C ASN A 518 24.67 15.45 -22.43
N PHE A 519 24.83 16.77 -22.34
CA PHE A 519 23.75 17.69 -21.99
C PHE A 519 22.81 17.95 -23.17
N TYR A 520 23.34 18.07 -24.40
CA TYR A 520 22.49 18.23 -25.58
C TYR A 520 21.60 17.00 -25.83
N ILE A 521 22.17 15.79 -25.79
CA ILE A 521 21.40 14.55 -26.00
C ILE A 521 20.35 14.38 -24.92
N LEU A 522 20.71 14.61 -23.66
CA LEU A 522 19.75 14.58 -22.55
C LEU A 522 18.66 15.65 -22.71
N GLY A 523 19.03 16.86 -23.12
CA GLY A 523 18.10 17.95 -23.40
C GLY A 523 17.12 17.62 -24.54
N ILE A 524 17.60 17.04 -25.64
CA ILE A 524 16.77 16.60 -26.77
C ILE A 524 15.77 15.52 -26.32
N ALA A 525 16.26 14.50 -25.61
CA ALA A 525 15.39 13.46 -25.08
C ALA A 525 14.35 14.03 -24.10
N ALA A 526 14.75 14.98 -23.24
CA ALA A 526 13.86 15.67 -22.33
C ALA A 526 12.79 16.48 -23.09
N VAL A 527 13.14 17.18 -24.18
CA VAL A 527 12.18 17.87 -25.07
C VAL A 527 11.15 16.89 -25.63
N CYS A 528 11.57 15.71 -26.10
CA CYS A 528 10.65 14.69 -26.59
C CYS A 528 9.65 14.26 -25.50
N THR A 529 10.13 14.01 -24.27
CA THR A 529 9.23 13.67 -23.15
C THR A 529 8.36 14.83 -22.69
N PHE A 530 8.84 16.07 -22.79
CA PHE A 530 8.07 17.27 -22.47
C PHE A 530 6.91 17.48 -23.46
N ILE A 531 7.19 17.39 -24.77
CA ILE A 531 6.17 17.46 -25.82
C ILE A 531 5.18 16.30 -25.67
N GLY A 532 5.69 15.08 -25.43
CA GLY A 532 4.85 13.91 -25.13
C GLY A 532 3.96 14.14 -23.90
N GLY A 533 4.49 14.77 -22.85
CA GLY A 533 3.75 15.13 -21.65
C GLY A 533 2.66 16.19 -21.89
N ILE A 534 2.90 17.17 -22.77
CA ILE A 534 1.87 18.15 -23.17
C ILE A 534 0.72 17.45 -23.92
N ILE A 535 1.04 16.51 -24.80
CA ILE A 535 0.06 15.84 -25.66
C ILE A 535 -0.72 14.75 -24.90
N LEU A 536 -0.03 13.96 -24.07
CA LEU A 536 -0.57 12.70 -23.54
C LEU A 536 -1.02 12.80 -22.07
N MET A 537 -0.45 13.70 -21.27
CA MET A 537 -0.82 13.82 -19.86
C MET A 537 -2.00 14.77 -19.64
N LYS A 538 -2.83 14.42 -18.65
CA LYS A 538 -3.89 15.29 -18.13
C LYS A 538 -3.76 15.38 -16.61
N GLU A 539 -4.44 16.36 -16.01
CA GLU A 539 -4.48 16.49 -14.55
C GLU A 539 -5.00 15.20 -13.93
N THR A 540 -4.22 14.61 -13.02
CA THR A 540 -4.56 13.38 -12.31
C THR A 540 -5.05 13.65 -10.90
N TYR A 541 -4.77 14.83 -10.35
CA TYR A 541 -5.06 15.08 -8.95
C TYR A 541 -6.54 15.40 -8.71
N ALA A 542 -7.25 14.47 -8.08
CA ALA A 542 -8.69 14.53 -7.82
C ALA A 542 -9.13 15.85 -7.14
N VAL A 543 -8.36 16.32 -6.15
CA VAL A 543 -8.64 17.58 -5.42
C VAL A 543 -8.67 18.76 -6.39
N THR A 544 -7.68 18.86 -7.28
CA THR A 544 -7.63 19.94 -8.26
C THR A 544 -8.75 19.83 -9.30
N ILE A 545 -9.07 18.61 -9.76
CA ILE A 545 -10.14 18.37 -10.73
C ILE A 545 -11.50 18.79 -10.15
N LEU A 546 -11.83 18.33 -8.94
CA LEU A 546 -13.09 18.69 -8.27
C LEU A 546 -13.14 20.16 -7.87
N LYS A 547 -12.01 20.77 -7.48
CA LYS A 547 -11.94 22.23 -7.24
C LYS A 547 -12.23 23.04 -8.51
N ARG A 548 -11.72 22.60 -9.68
CA ARG A 548 -12.04 23.22 -10.97
C ARG A 548 -13.52 23.03 -11.33
N LYS A 549 -14.09 21.84 -11.11
CA LYS A 549 -15.53 21.55 -11.29
C LYS A 549 -16.40 22.43 -10.40
N THR A 550 -16.06 22.54 -9.12
CA THR A 550 -16.77 23.39 -8.13
C THR A 550 -16.78 24.84 -8.57
N ARG A 551 -15.62 25.41 -8.94
CA ARG A 551 -15.54 26.80 -9.43
C ARG A 551 -16.34 27.05 -10.71
N ARG A 552 -16.41 26.06 -11.60
CA ARG A 552 -17.24 26.14 -12.80
C ARG A 552 -18.72 26.20 -12.40
N LEU A 553 -19.18 25.28 -11.55
CA LEU A 553 -20.57 25.26 -11.07
C LEU A 553 -20.94 26.53 -10.28
N GLN A 554 -20.03 27.08 -9.48
CA GLN A 554 -20.24 28.38 -8.80
C GLN A 554 -20.53 29.50 -9.81
N LYS A 555 -19.81 29.53 -10.94
CA LYS A 555 -20.02 30.54 -12.00
C LYS A 555 -21.30 30.29 -12.80
N GLU A 556 -21.62 29.04 -13.10
CA GLU A 556 -22.81 28.67 -13.88
C GLU A 556 -24.11 28.84 -13.08
N THR A 557 -24.09 28.54 -11.79
CA THR A 557 -25.27 28.59 -10.91
C THR A 557 -25.39 29.89 -10.11
N GLY A 558 -24.30 30.67 -9.98
CA GLY A 558 -24.21 31.81 -9.07
C GLY A 558 -24.13 31.43 -7.59
N ASN A 559 -24.18 30.13 -7.24
CA ASN A 559 -24.13 29.66 -5.86
C ASN A 559 -22.68 29.61 -5.35
N MET A 560 -22.29 30.61 -4.56
CA MET A 560 -20.96 30.67 -3.93
C MET A 560 -20.80 29.77 -2.69
N ALA A 561 -21.89 29.17 -2.20
CA ALA A 561 -21.83 28.22 -1.08
C ALA A 561 -21.28 26.85 -1.51
N LEU A 562 -21.21 26.54 -2.81
CA LEU A 562 -20.68 25.28 -3.32
C LEU A 562 -19.22 25.06 -2.86
N ARG A 563 -18.93 23.88 -2.30
CA ARG A 563 -17.59 23.45 -1.86
C ARG A 563 -17.25 22.10 -2.46
N SER A 564 -15.96 21.89 -2.75
CA SER A 564 -15.51 20.60 -3.23
C SER A 564 -15.55 19.57 -2.10
N LYS A 565 -15.99 18.35 -2.41
CA LYS A 565 -15.98 17.21 -1.47
C LYS A 565 -14.59 16.92 -0.87
N LEU A 566 -13.52 17.27 -1.58
CA LEU A 566 -12.13 17.05 -1.15
C LEU A 566 -11.44 18.34 -0.69
N ASP A 567 -12.19 19.41 -0.41
CA ASP A 567 -11.61 20.65 0.12
C ASP A 567 -11.28 20.49 1.61
N THR A 568 -10.00 20.60 1.96
CA THR A 568 -9.50 20.45 3.33
C THR A 568 -9.66 21.72 4.16
N GLY A 569 -10.04 22.85 3.53
CA GLY A 569 -10.18 24.15 4.21
C GLY A 569 -8.86 24.77 4.67
N LEU A 570 -7.72 24.12 4.41
CA LEU A 570 -6.41 24.63 4.78
C LEU A 570 -5.93 25.72 3.83
N THR A 571 -5.37 26.80 4.39
CA THR A 571 -4.74 27.85 3.58
C THR A 571 -3.47 27.33 2.90
N PRO A 572 -3.16 27.76 1.67
CA PRO A 572 -1.92 27.45 0.94
C PRO A 572 -0.63 27.53 1.77
N GLY A 573 -0.45 28.61 2.54
CA GLY A 573 0.75 28.80 3.36
C GLY A 573 0.87 27.83 4.53
N ARG A 574 -0.25 27.35 5.08
CA ARG A 574 -0.24 26.29 6.11
C ARG A 574 0.11 24.94 5.48
N LEU A 575 -0.48 24.60 4.34
CA LEU A 575 -0.18 23.34 3.64
C LEU A 575 1.32 23.26 3.31
N PHE A 576 1.88 24.31 2.70
CA PHE A 576 3.31 24.39 2.38
C PHE A 576 4.20 24.24 3.63
N ARG A 577 3.85 24.91 4.74
CA ARG A 577 4.60 24.82 5.99
C ARG A 577 4.57 23.41 6.59
N TYR A 578 3.41 22.74 6.55
CA TYR A 578 3.29 21.36 7.05
C TYR A 578 4.15 20.38 6.26
N SER A 579 4.19 20.51 4.93
CA SER A 579 4.94 19.60 4.06
C SER A 579 6.46 19.63 4.27
N ILE A 580 7.01 20.73 4.81
CA ILE A 580 8.45 20.85 5.11
C ILE A 580 8.76 20.48 6.57
N ILE A 581 7.94 20.95 7.52
CA ILE A 581 8.22 20.75 8.95
C ILE A 581 8.11 19.28 9.35
N ARG A 582 7.13 18.56 8.79
CA ARG A 582 6.82 17.18 9.19
C ARG A 582 7.95 16.21 8.85
N PRO A 583 8.46 16.10 7.60
CA PRO A 583 9.61 15.25 7.28
C PRO A 583 10.83 15.56 8.16
N THR A 584 11.09 16.85 8.39
CA THR A 584 12.24 17.30 9.20
C THR A 584 12.11 16.84 10.65
N LYS A 585 10.95 17.04 11.29
CA LYS A 585 10.69 16.53 12.65
C LYS A 585 10.81 15.01 12.69
N MET A 586 10.24 14.31 11.71
CA MET A 586 10.32 12.85 11.64
C MET A 586 11.77 12.38 11.58
N LEU A 587 12.59 12.99 10.72
CA LEU A 587 13.99 12.62 10.56
C LEU A 587 14.81 12.83 11.84
N VAL A 588 14.59 13.95 12.54
CA VAL A 588 15.39 14.31 13.71
C VAL A 588 14.97 13.54 14.96
N PHE A 589 13.67 13.34 15.15
CA PHE A 589 13.13 12.85 16.41
C PHE A 589 12.72 11.36 16.38
N SER A 590 12.62 10.72 15.21
CA SER A 590 12.39 9.28 15.13
C SER A 590 13.70 8.51 14.99
N PRO A 591 14.11 7.70 15.99
CA PRO A 591 15.35 6.93 15.92
C PRO A 591 15.38 5.93 14.76
N ILE A 592 14.22 5.33 14.43
CA ILE A 592 14.09 4.38 13.32
C ILE A 592 14.35 5.08 12.00
N LEU A 593 13.63 6.19 11.75
CA LEU A 593 13.78 6.93 10.49
C LEU A 593 15.20 7.46 10.37
N PHE A 594 15.73 8.13 11.39
CA PHE A 594 17.10 8.65 11.38
C PHE A 594 18.12 7.57 11.02
N SER A 595 18.09 6.43 11.71
CA SER A 595 19.10 5.38 11.56
C SER A 595 19.03 4.70 10.19
N ILE A 596 17.82 4.40 9.71
CA ILE A 596 17.62 3.80 8.38
C ILE A 596 17.96 4.81 7.27
N SER A 597 17.52 6.07 7.39
CA SER A 597 17.85 7.12 6.42
C SER A 597 19.35 7.40 6.39
N LEU A 598 20.03 7.39 7.54
CA LEU A 598 21.48 7.54 7.64
C LEU A 598 22.19 6.38 6.94
N TYR A 599 21.72 5.15 7.11
CA TYR A 599 22.26 3.99 6.41
C TYR A 599 22.15 4.14 4.91
N VAL A 600 20.94 4.41 4.41
CA VAL A 600 20.71 4.67 2.99
C VAL A 600 21.61 5.81 2.48
N ALA A 601 21.75 6.89 3.25
CA ALA A 601 22.58 8.02 2.89
C ALA A 601 24.06 7.66 2.75
N VAL A 602 24.62 6.88 3.68
CA VAL A 602 26.01 6.43 3.63
C VAL A 602 26.26 5.55 2.40
N VAL A 603 25.48 4.48 2.19
CA VAL A 603 25.73 3.58 1.05
C VAL A 603 25.48 4.27 -0.28
N TYR A 604 24.48 5.15 -0.36
CA TYR A 604 24.20 5.91 -1.57
C TYR A 604 25.27 6.97 -1.84
N SER A 605 25.89 7.54 -0.81
CA SER A 605 27.02 8.44 -1.01
C SER A 605 28.27 7.73 -1.54
N TYR A 606 28.47 6.45 -1.19
CA TYR A 606 29.58 5.65 -1.71
C TYR A 606 29.48 5.40 -3.21
N VAL A 607 28.28 5.15 -3.74
CA VAL A 607 28.15 4.96 -5.20
C VAL A 607 28.52 6.23 -5.98
N TYR A 608 28.19 7.42 -5.46
CA TYR A 608 28.59 8.69 -6.10
C TYR A 608 30.08 8.99 -5.94
N LEU A 609 30.69 8.61 -4.82
CA LEU A 609 32.14 8.65 -4.69
C LEU A 609 32.79 7.76 -5.76
N MET A 610 32.28 6.54 -5.94
CA MET A 610 32.78 5.63 -6.98
C MET A 610 32.56 6.17 -8.40
N PHE A 611 31.43 6.81 -8.70
CA PHE A 611 31.21 7.47 -10.00
C PHE A 611 32.28 8.51 -10.34
N THR A 612 32.84 9.18 -9.33
CA THR A 612 33.90 10.17 -9.55
C THR A 612 35.28 9.54 -9.63
N THR A 613 35.55 8.44 -8.93
CA THR A 613 36.92 7.89 -8.81
C THR A 613 37.21 6.74 -9.75
N VAL A 614 36.20 5.97 -10.15
CA VAL A 614 36.37 4.80 -11.05
C VAL A 614 36.92 5.23 -12.40
N THR A 615 36.43 6.34 -12.98
CA THR A 615 36.94 6.86 -14.26
C THR A 615 38.45 7.10 -14.19
N VAL A 616 38.89 7.88 -13.20
CA VAL A 616 40.30 8.23 -13.00
C VAL A 616 41.15 6.98 -12.79
N ILE A 617 40.72 6.06 -11.92
CA ILE A 617 41.47 4.82 -11.62
C ILE A 617 41.64 3.97 -12.89
N PHE A 618 40.56 3.76 -13.65
CA PHE A 618 40.62 2.86 -14.79
C PHE A 618 41.38 3.48 -15.98
N GLU A 619 41.29 4.79 -16.20
CA GLU A 619 42.11 5.47 -17.21
C GLU A 619 43.59 5.52 -16.83
N THR A 620 43.91 5.98 -15.61
CA THR A 620 45.30 6.27 -15.24
C THR A 620 46.09 5.04 -14.80
N GLN A 621 45.46 4.11 -14.07
CA GLN A 621 46.15 2.95 -13.49
C GLN A 621 46.01 1.69 -14.36
N TYR A 622 44.83 1.48 -14.95
CA TYR A 622 44.53 0.30 -15.76
C TYR A 622 44.63 0.53 -17.27
N GLY A 623 44.84 1.78 -17.71
CA GLY A 623 45.03 2.13 -19.11
C GLY A 623 43.79 1.93 -19.98
N PHE A 624 42.58 1.99 -19.38
CA PHE A 624 41.36 1.97 -20.18
C PHE A 624 41.31 3.23 -21.04
N PRO A 625 41.02 3.09 -22.35
CA PRO A 625 40.79 4.25 -23.18
C PRO A 625 39.48 4.93 -22.77
N SER A 626 39.40 6.24 -23.00
CA SER A 626 38.30 7.11 -22.53
C SER A 626 36.92 6.73 -23.09
N ASP A 627 36.86 6.02 -24.22
CA ASP A 627 35.63 5.49 -24.79
C ASP A 627 35.13 4.24 -24.05
N LEU A 628 36.05 3.41 -23.55
CA LEU A 628 35.73 2.15 -22.84
C LEU A 628 35.66 2.29 -21.31
N VAL A 629 36.18 3.38 -20.72
CA VAL A 629 36.18 3.58 -19.25
C VAL A 629 34.78 3.47 -18.64
N GLY A 630 33.75 3.91 -19.36
CA GLY A 630 32.35 3.81 -18.93
C GLY A 630 31.89 2.36 -18.68
N LEU A 631 32.51 1.37 -19.34
CA LEU A 631 32.19 -0.04 -19.16
C LEU A 631 32.61 -0.58 -17.79
N ALA A 632 33.55 0.06 -17.10
CA ALA A 632 33.93 -0.34 -15.74
C ALA A 632 32.74 -0.29 -14.76
N PHE A 633 31.75 0.57 -15.03
CA PHE A 633 30.53 0.70 -14.23
C PHE A 633 29.51 -0.44 -14.43
N LEU A 634 29.70 -1.31 -15.44
CA LEU A 634 28.89 -2.52 -15.60
C LEU A 634 28.96 -3.42 -14.37
N GLY A 635 30.07 -3.39 -13.63
CA GLY A 635 30.20 -4.10 -12.37
C GLY A 635 29.06 -3.73 -11.42
N ILE A 636 28.97 -2.45 -11.02
CA ILE A 636 27.91 -1.92 -10.15
C ILE A 636 26.52 -2.22 -10.74
N GLY A 637 26.38 -2.04 -12.06
CA GLY A 637 25.14 -2.28 -12.78
C GLY A 637 24.56 -3.68 -12.67
N ILE A 638 25.39 -4.67 -12.98
CA ILE A 638 25.04 -6.09 -12.88
C ILE A 638 24.67 -6.41 -11.43
N GLY A 639 25.46 -5.90 -10.47
CA GLY A 639 25.16 -6.02 -9.04
C GLY A 639 23.75 -5.54 -8.68
N CYS A 640 23.42 -4.30 -9.06
CA CYS A 640 22.09 -3.72 -8.83
C CYS A 640 20.99 -4.55 -9.51
N LEU A 641 21.12 -4.90 -10.79
CA LEU A 641 20.10 -5.67 -11.51
C LEU A 641 19.86 -7.05 -10.88
N SER A 642 20.94 -7.76 -10.52
CA SER A 642 20.86 -9.04 -9.83
C SER A 642 20.22 -8.91 -8.44
N ALA A 643 20.53 -7.85 -7.69
CA ALA A 643 19.90 -7.56 -6.41
C ALA A 643 18.41 -7.23 -6.56
N GLN A 644 17.99 -6.54 -7.62
CA GLN A 644 16.58 -6.22 -7.85
C GLN A 644 15.74 -7.49 -8.06
N LEU A 645 16.25 -8.41 -8.90
CA LEU A 645 15.62 -9.70 -9.14
C LEU A 645 15.59 -10.55 -7.87
N THR A 646 16.70 -10.58 -7.14
CA THR A 646 16.81 -11.33 -5.87
C THR A 646 15.87 -10.76 -4.81
N PHE A 647 15.85 -9.43 -4.63
CA PHE A 647 14.95 -8.75 -3.70
C PHE A 647 13.49 -9.04 -4.03
N THR A 648 13.09 -8.89 -5.30
CA THR A 648 11.72 -9.16 -5.72
C THR A 648 11.31 -10.60 -5.41
N TYR A 649 12.18 -11.57 -5.68
CA TYR A 649 11.90 -12.98 -5.39
C TYR A 649 11.88 -13.29 -3.88
N VAL A 650 12.93 -12.91 -3.16
CA VAL A 650 13.12 -13.24 -1.74
C VAL A 650 12.16 -12.46 -0.85
N ALA A 651 11.97 -11.16 -1.09
CA ALA A 651 11.06 -10.33 -0.30
C ALA A 651 9.60 -10.77 -0.47
N ASN A 652 9.17 -11.14 -1.69
CA ASN A 652 7.82 -11.69 -1.89
C ASN A 652 7.66 -13.05 -1.21
N ARG A 653 8.67 -13.92 -1.27
CA ARG A 653 8.65 -15.22 -0.60
C ARG A 653 8.64 -15.09 0.93
N SER A 654 9.50 -14.23 1.50
CA SER A 654 9.54 -13.94 2.93
C SER A 654 8.22 -13.32 3.39
N TYR A 655 7.70 -12.33 2.66
CA TYR A 655 6.39 -11.72 2.93
C TYR A 655 5.28 -12.77 2.91
N ALA A 656 5.18 -13.61 1.87
CA ALA A 656 4.17 -14.65 1.79
C ALA A 656 4.31 -15.69 2.92
N ALA A 657 5.55 -16.04 3.32
CA ALA A 657 5.80 -16.97 4.41
C ALA A 657 5.37 -16.39 5.77
N HIS A 658 5.66 -15.12 6.05
CA HIS A 658 5.25 -14.43 7.28
C HIS A 658 3.75 -14.14 7.31
N MET A 659 3.16 -13.80 6.16
CA MET A 659 1.70 -13.66 6.02
C MET A 659 0.98 -14.99 6.25
N ALA A 660 1.50 -16.10 5.71
CA ALA A 660 0.95 -17.44 5.95
C ALA A 660 1.08 -17.89 7.40
N LYS A 661 2.11 -17.42 8.11
CA LYS A 661 2.29 -17.62 9.54
C LYS A 661 1.48 -16.65 10.39
N GLY A 662 0.94 -15.56 9.85
CA GLY A 662 0.24 -14.52 10.61
C GLY A 662 1.14 -13.71 11.56
N ASP A 663 2.47 -13.73 11.35
CA ASP A 663 3.46 -13.05 12.19
C ASP A 663 4.12 -11.85 11.48
N PHE A 664 3.57 -11.41 10.34
CA PHE A 664 4.16 -10.32 9.58
C PHE A 664 4.22 -9.03 10.38
N THR A 665 5.45 -8.55 10.60
CA THR A 665 5.77 -7.23 11.11
C THR A 665 6.58 -6.46 10.09
N PRO A 666 6.53 -5.11 10.06
CA PRO A 666 7.37 -4.30 9.19
C PRO A 666 8.85 -4.68 9.29
N GLU A 667 9.31 -5.03 10.49
CA GLU A 667 10.69 -5.43 10.78
C GLU A 667 11.20 -6.57 9.88
N HIS A 668 10.37 -7.53 9.46
CA HIS A 668 10.78 -8.61 8.57
C HIS A 668 11.27 -8.14 7.20
N ARG A 669 10.91 -6.93 6.76
CA ARG A 669 11.51 -6.32 5.56
C ARG A 669 13.02 -6.21 5.66
N LEU A 670 13.57 -6.01 6.86
CA LEU A 670 14.99 -5.84 7.13
C LEU A 670 15.79 -7.15 7.04
N GLU A 671 15.15 -8.32 6.99
CA GLU A 671 15.86 -9.59 6.79
C GLU A 671 16.63 -9.60 5.46
N THR A 672 16.02 -9.03 4.41
CA THR A 672 16.64 -8.87 3.10
C THR A 672 17.77 -7.82 3.09
N MET A 673 17.83 -6.95 4.09
CA MET A 673 18.89 -5.96 4.28
C MET A 673 20.18 -6.62 4.79
N ILE A 674 20.08 -7.71 5.57
CA ILE A 674 21.23 -8.34 6.25
C ILE A 674 22.32 -8.78 5.26
N PRO A 675 22.04 -9.53 4.18
CA PRO A 675 23.09 -9.89 3.23
C PRO A 675 23.76 -8.66 2.63
N GLY A 676 22.98 -7.62 2.29
CA GLY A 676 23.52 -6.36 1.79
C GLY A 676 24.44 -5.67 2.80
N ALA A 677 24.08 -5.71 4.09
CA ALA A 677 24.86 -5.09 5.17
C ALA A 677 26.26 -5.67 5.31
N PHE A 678 26.44 -6.97 5.07
CA PHE A 678 27.77 -7.59 5.05
C PHE A 678 28.48 -7.43 3.71
N LEU A 679 27.75 -7.49 2.59
CA LEU A 679 28.34 -7.42 1.25
C LEU A 679 28.96 -6.05 0.95
N VAL A 680 28.33 -4.95 1.37
CA VAL A 680 28.89 -3.61 1.15
C VAL A 680 30.31 -3.45 1.72
N PRO A 681 30.58 -3.66 3.02
CA PRO A 681 31.94 -3.53 3.54
C PRO A 681 32.91 -4.52 2.89
N ILE A 682 32.53 -5.79 2.72
CA ILE A 682 33.37 -6.81 2.05
C ILE A 682 33.78 -6.34 0.64
N SER A 683 32.83 -5.81 -0.12
CA SER A 683 33.07 -5.32 -1.48
C SER A 683 33.98 -4.10 -1.52
N LEU A 684 33.91 -3.21 -0.53
CA LEU A 684 34.80 -2.05 -0.41
C LEU A 684 36.24 -2.47 -0.08
N PHE A 685 36.43 -3.45 0.82
CA PHE A 685 37.76 -4.02 1.08
C PHE A 685 38.32 -4.68 -0.18
N TRP A 686 37.51 -5.50 -0.86
CA TRP A 686 37.91 -6.15 -2.11
C TRP A 686 38.32 -5.12 -3.16
N TYR A 687 37.43 -4.19 -3.49
CA TYR A 687 37.68 -3.14 -4.48
C TYR A 687 38.93 -2.33 -4.11
N GLY A 688 39.01 -1.81 -2.88
CA GLY A 688 40.13 -0.98 -2.45
C GLY A 688 41.49 -1.65 -2.54
N TRP A 689 41.61 -2.87 -2.01
CA TRP A 689 42.88 -3.59 -1.99
C TRP A 689 43.27 -4.16 -3.35
N SER A 690 42.29 -4.56 -4.17
CA SER A 690 42.56 -4.96 -5.56
C SER A 690 43.12 -3.79 -6.38
N VAL A 691 42.53 -2.60 -6.26
CA VAL A 691 43.07 -1.38 -6.89
C VAL A 691 44.45 -1.05 -6.32
N GLN A 692 44.63 -1.05 -5.00
CA GLN A 692 45.92 -0.73 -4.38
C GLN A 692 47.05 -1.66 -4.82
N ALA A 693 46.77 -2.96 -4.94
CA ALA A 693 47.74 -3.96 -5.37
C ALA A 693 47.93 -4.00 -6.89
N ASN A 694 47.21 -3.17 -7.64
CA ASN A 694 47.21 -3.12 -9.10
C ASN A 694 47.00 -4.50 -9.75
N VAL A 695 46.13 -5.32 -9.15
CA VAL A 695 45.78 -6.63 -9.73
C VAL A 695 44.94 -6.44 -10.99
N GLN A 696 44.83 -7.48 -11.80
CA GLN A 696 44.08 -7.47 -13.07
C GLN A 696 42.70 -6.81 -12.94
N TRP A 697 42.37 -5.94 -13.90
CA TRP A 697 41.24 -4.99 -13.88
C TRP A 697 39.84 -5.62 -13.69
N MET A 698 39.64 -6.92 -13.99
CA MET A 698 38.35 -7.57 -13.73
C MET A 698 38.11 -7.74 -12.23
N CYS A 699 39.17 -7.94 -11.44
CA CYS A 699 39.07 -8.13 -10.00
C CYS A 699 38.38 -6.97 -9.27
N PRO A 700 38.78 -5.69 -9.45
CA PRO A 700 38.03 -4.57 -8.87
C PRO A 700 36.61 -4.43 -9.44
N ILE A 701 36.36 -4.75 -10.72
CA ILE A 701 35.02 -4.71 -11.30
C ILE A 701 34.09 -5.74 -10.63
N ILE A 702 34.57 -6.95 -10.35
CA ILE A 702 33.81 -7.96 -9.62
C ILE A 702 33.50 -7.46 -8.20
N GLY A 703 34.48 -6.85 -7.53
CA GLY A 703 34.24 -6.18 -6.24
C GLY A 703 33.11 -5.14 -6.32
N MET A 704 33.12 -4.30 -7.36
CA MET A 704 32.04 -3.33 -7.62
C MET A 704 30.67 -3.96 -7.85
N SER A 705 30.59 -5.18 -8.43
CA SER A 705 29.33 -5.91 -8.55
C SER A 705 28.73 -6.31 -7.21
N PHE A 706 29.55 -6.81 -6.28
CA PHE A 706 29.06 -7.10 -4.93
C PHE A 706 28.65 -5.83 -4.18
N PHE A 707 29.34 -4.72 -4.42
CA PHE A 707 28.94 -3.41 -3.88
C PHE A 707 27.55 -3.01 -4.40
N GLY A 708 27.32 -3.03 -5.72
CA GLY A 708 26.02 -2.71 -6.32
C GLY A 708 24.90 -3.62 -5.82
N PHE A 709 25.19 -4.91 -5.65
CA PHE A 709 24.24 -5.87 -5.09
C PHE A 709 23.85 -5.52 -3.65
N GLY A 710 24.83 -5.29 -2.78
CA GLY A 710 24.58 -4.94 -1.38
C GLY A 710 23.89 -3.58 -1.23
N LEU A 711 24.31 -2.58 -2.01
CA LEU A 711 23.70 -1.25 -2.07
C LEU A 711 22.20 -1.33 -2.36
N LEU A 712 21.80 -2.08 -3.39
CA LEU A 712 20.40 -2.12 -3.79
C LEU A 712 19.54 -2.93 -2.81
N LEU A 713 20.05 -4.02 -2.23
CA LEU A 713 19.35 -4.73 -1.15
C LEU A 713 19.07 -3.82 0.04
N ILE A 714 20.07 -3.06 0.48
CA ILE A 714 19.93 -2.09 1.57
C ILE A 714 18.88 -1.04 1.21
N TYR A 715 18.96 -0.48 0.02
CA TYR A 715 18.05 0.56 -0.45
C TYR A 715 16.59 0.07 -0.51
N MET A 716 16.34 -1.08 -1.14
CA MET A 716 14.98 -1.60 -1.32
C MET A 716 14.36 -2.05 0.01
N ALA A 717 15.13 -2.73 0.87
CA ALA A 717 14.68 -3.13 2.20
C ALA A 717 14.35 -1.91 3.07
N ALA A 718 15.19 -0.88 3.05
CA ALA A 718 14.97 0.36 3.80
C ALA A 718 13.69 1.10 3.36
N ASN A 719 13.49 1.28 2.05
CA ASN A 719 12.31 1.99 1.55
C ASN A 719 11.02 1.22 1.88
N THR A 720 10.98 -0.10 1.67
CA THR A 720 9.81 -0.92 2.01
C THR A 720 9.53 -0.95 3.51
N TYR A 721 10.57 -1.03 4.35
CA TYR A 721 10.44 -0.95 5.81
C TYR A 721 9.87 0.40 6.27
N LEU A 722 10.41 1.52 5.79
CA LEU A 722 9.96 2.85 6.20
C LEU A 722 8.52 3.14 5.77
N ILE A 723 8.10 2.65 4.60
CA ILE A 723 6.71 2.73 4.14
C ILE A 723 5.77 1.98 5.11
N ASP A 724 6.14 0.75 5.48
CA ASP A 724 5.33 -0.07 6.39
C ASP A 724 5.29 0.53 7.82
N VAL A 725 6.43 1.00 8.36
CA VAL A 725 6.50 1.60 9.71
C VAL A 725 5.74 2.93 9.79
N PHE A 726 5.91 3.81 8.81
CA PHE A 726 5.32 5.14 8.81
C PHE A 726 4.07 5.19 7.93
N THR A 727 3.26 4.13 7.92
CA THR A 727 2.06 3.96 7.10
C THR A 727 1.26 5.25 6.82
N SER A 728 0.90 6.02 7.86
CA SER A 728 0.12 7.25 7.73
C SER A 728 0.91 8.44 7.15
N HIS A 729 2.23 8.38 7.20
CA HIS A 729 3.18 9.46 6.89
C HIS A 729 4.32 8.97 5.98
N ALA A 730 4.05 7.95 5.16
CA ALA A 730 5.07 7.25 4.38
C ALA A 730 5.79 8.21 3.44
N ALA A 731 5.05 9.06 2.73
CA ALA A 731 5.63 10.07 1.85
C ALA A 731 6.56 11.05 2.57
N SER A 732 6.21 11.48 3.78
CA SER A 732 7.08 12.34 4.60
C SER A 732 8.35 11.62 5.04
N ALA A 733 8.27 10.33 5.37
CA ALA A 733 9.43 9.50 5.70
C ALA A 733 10.36 9.29 4.49
N MET A 734 9.77 9.09 3.30
CA MET A 734 10.48 8.95 2.03
C MET A 734 11.15 10.26 1.61
N ALA A 735 10.47 11.40 1.78
CA ALA A 735 11.02 12.73 1.53
C ALA A 735 12.23 13.01 2.45
N ALA A 736 12.09 12.76 3.75
CA ALA A 736 13.18 12.89 4.72
C ALA A 736 14.41 12.05 4.35
N THR A 737 14.19 10.78 3.97
CA THR A 737 15.25 9.86 3.54
C THR A 737 15.93 10.36 2.26
N THR A 738 15.15 10.85 1.30
CA THR A 738 15.66 11.38 0.04
C THR A 738 16.53 12.61 0.26
N VAL A 739 16.11 13.55 1.10
CA VAL A 739 16.90 14.74 1.44
C VAL A 739 18.24 14.33 2.05
N LEU A 740 18.22 13.48 3.08
CA LEU A 740 19.45 13.08 3.76
C LEU A 740 20.41 12.35 2.81
N ARG A 741 19.92 11.39 2.01
CA ARG A 741 20.79 10.65 1.07
C ARG A 741 21.35 11.55 -0.02
N SER A 742 20.55 12.49 -0.53
CA SER A 742 20.94 13.37 -1.63
C SER A 742 22.00 14.38 -1.18
N VAL A 743 21.86 14.92 0.04
CA VAL A 743 22.88 15.78 0.65
C VAL A 743 24.18 15.01 0.89
N ALA A 744 24.11 13.80 1.46
CA ALA A 744 25.29 12.97 1.69
C ALA A 744 26.00 12.61 0.38
N ALA A 745 25.26 12.21 -0.66
CA ALA A 745 25.81 11.87 -1.96
C ALA A 745 26.38 13.06 -2.73
N ALA A 746 25.89 14.28 -2.48
CA ALA A 746 26.49 15.50 -3.02
C ALA A 746 27.84 15.82 -2.36
N ILE A 747 27.92 15.68 -1.03
CA ILE A 747 29.06 16.17 -0.24
C ILE A 747 30.20 15.16 -0.17
N LEU A 748 29.93 13.87 0.04
CA LEU A 748 31.00 12.88 0.26
C LEU A 748 32.02 12.78 -0.90
N PRO A 749 31.63 12.83 -2.19
CA PRO A 749 32.59 12.77 -3.29
C PRO A 749 33.68 13.85 -3.23
N MET A 750 33.38 15.00 -2.62
CA MET A 750 34.35 16.10 -2.43
C MET A 750 35.52 15.72 -1.52
N ALA A 751 35.33 14.72 -0.64
CA ALA A 751 36.36 14.19 0.24
C ALA A 751 37.22 13.11 -0.42
N GLY A 752 36.78 12.53 -1.54
CA GLY A 752 37.41 11.39 -2.21
C GLY A 752 38.89 11.59 -2.56
N PRO A 753 39.25 12.64 -3.31
CA PRO A 753 40.65 12.87 -3.67
C PRO A 753 41.57 13.04 -2.47
N LYS A 754 41.14 13.79 -1.44
CA LYS A 754 41.91 13.96 -0.20
C LYS A 754 42.03 12.65 0.58
N LEU A 755 40.96 11.86 0.64
CA LEU A 755 40.95 10.55 1.28
C LEU A 755 41.97 9.61 0.62
N TYR A 756 41.95 9.49 -0.70
CA TYR A 756 42.85 8.59 -1.43
C TYR A 756 44.28 9.11 -1.51
N ALA A 757 44.50 10.43 -1.55
CA ALA A 757 45.85 10.99 -1.45
C ALA A 757 46.49 10.71 -0.09
N ALA A 758 45.71 10.74 1.00
CA ALA A 758 46.21 10.51 2.36
C ALA A 758 46.39 9.02 2.71
N LEU A 759 45.46 8.16 2.27
CA LEU A 759 45.39 6.76 2.70
C LEU A 759 45.68 5.75 1.57
N GLY A 760 45.78 6.19 0.33
CA GLY A 760 45.75 5.30 -0.83
C GLY A 760 44.37 4.66 -1.05
N TYR A 761 44.23 3.90 -2.13
CA TYR A 761 42.95 3.25 -2.47
C TYR A 761 42.60 2.11 -1.51
N GLY A 762 43.59 1.40 -0.98
CA GLY A 762 43.40 0.28 -0.04
C GLY A 762 42.81 0.75 1.29
N TRP A 763 43.55 1.57 2.04
CA TRP A 763 43.09 2.08 3.32
C TRP A 763 41.97 3.12 3.18
N GLY A 764 41.93 3.89 2.10
CA GLY A 764 40.82 4.81 1.81
C GLY A 764 39.49 4.08 1.73
N ASN A 765 39.39 3.00 0.95
CA ASN A 765 38.17 2.18 0.89
C ASN A 765 37.98 1.33 2.15
N SER A 766 39.05 0.94 2.85
CA SER A 766 38.93 0.25 4.14
C SER A 766 38.26 1.13 5.19
N LEU A 767 38.55 2.43 5.23
CA LEU A 767 37.85 3.38 6.10
C LEU A 767 36.35 3.41 5.81
N LEU A 768 35.96 3.47 4.54
CA LEU A 768 34.56 3.40 4.12
C LEU A 768 33.94 2.05 4.49
N GLY A 769 34.70 0.96 4.32
CA GLY A 769 34.31 -0.39 4.73
C GLY A 769 34.07 -0.49 6.24
N PHE A 770 34.91 0.10 7.08
CA PHE A 770 34.70 0.12 8.54
C PHE A 770 33.47 0.96 8.93
N ILE A 771 33.23 2.09 8.26
CA ILE A 771 32.03 2.90 8.49
C ILE A 771 30.78 2.08 8.11
N ALA A 772 30.74 1.43 6.94
CA ALA A 772 29.65 0.53 6.56
C ALA A 772 29.49 -0.65 7.53
N ALA A 773 30.60 -1.23 7.99
CA ALA A 773 30.58 -2.32 8.96
C ALA A 773 29.98 -1.89 10.31
N ALA A 774 30.23 -0.65 10.75
CA ALA A 774 29.60 -0.09 11.95
C ALA A 774 28.08 0.06 11.82
N MET A 775 27.53 0.03 10.60
CA MET A 775 26.09 0.06 10.34
C MET A 775 25.44 -1.32 10.29
N ILE A 776 26.22 -2.41 10.24
CA ILE A 776 25.72 -3.80 10.24
C ILE A 776 24.74 -4.07 11.40
N PRO A 777 24.97 -3.59 12.64
CA PRO A 777 24.03 -3.83 13.74
C PRO A 777 22.64 -3.24 13.54
N ILE A 778 22.46 -2.21 12.69
CA ILE A 778 21.20 -1.49 12.52
C ILE A 778 20.02 -2.43 12.17
N PRO A 779 20.07 -3.24 11.08
CA PRO A 779 19.00 -4.18 10.77
C PRO A 779 18.73 -5.18 11.89
N PHE A 780 19.75 -5.68 12.58
CA PHE A 780 19.57 -6.63 13.70
C PHE A 780 18.90 -5.98 14.92
N ILE A 781 19.30 -4.75 15.25
CA ILE A 781 18.70 -3.98 16.34
C ILE A 781 17.23 -3.75 16.06
N PHE A 782 16.85 -3.36 14.84
CA PHE A 782 15.46 -3.12 14.50
C PHE A 782 14.65 -4.41 14.31
N LEU A 783 15.24 -5.49 13.81
CA LEU A 783 14.59 -6.81 13.81
C LEU A 783 14.21 -7.26 15.23
N LYS A 784 15.08 -6.99 16.22
CA LYS A 784 14.85 -7.42 17.61
C LYS A 784 14.05 -6.44 18.46
N TYR A 785 14.21 -5.13 18.22
CA TYR A 785 13.69 -4.08 19.09
C TYR A 785 12.82 -3.04 18.35
N GLY A 786 12.64 -3.16 17.04
CA GLY A 786 11.92 -2.19 16.20
C GLY A 786 10.48 -1.95 16.69
N GLU A 787 9.75 -3.03 16.98
CA GLU A 787 8.40 -2.94 17.54
C GLU A 787 8.35 -2.16 18.85
N ARG A 788 9.29 -2.42 19.77
CA ARG A 788 9.37 -1.73 21.06
C ARG A 788 9.71 -0.25 20.87
N ILE A 789 10.55 0.09 19.89
CA ILE A 789 10.92 1.48 19.61
C ILE A 789 9.73 2.23 19.00
N ARG A 790 9.00 1.64 18.03
CA ARG A 790 7.84 2.30 17.39
C ARG A 790 6.61 2.43 18.29
N THR A 791 6.42 1.49 19.23
CA THR A 791 5.27 1.53 20.17
C THR A 791 5.56 2.33 21.44
N SER A 792 6.83 2.66 21.71
CA SER A 792 7.22 3.43 22.90
C SER A 792 6.63 4.84 22.88
N PRO A 793 5.90 5.27 23.94
CA PRO A 793 5.40 6.64 24.07
C PRO A 793 6.49 7.71 23.98
N ARG A 794 7.74 7.36 24.32
CA ARG A 794 8.90 8.27 24.26
C ARG A 794 9.26 8.69 22.83
N PHE A 795 9.02 7.82 21.85
CA PHE A 795 9.41 8.03 20.46
C PHE A 795 8.22 8.30 19.54
N GLN A 796 7.00 8.40 20.08
CA GLN A 796 5.83 8.84 19.33
C GLN A 796 5.87 10.35 19.11
N LEU A 797 5.89 10.75 17.84
CA LEU A 797 6.01 12.15 17.45
C LEU A 797 4.66 12.86 17.48
N LYS A 798 4.62 14.05 18.08
CA LYS A 798 3.53 15.02 17.88
C LYS A 798 3.84 15.82 16.61
N LEU A 799 3.31 15.38 15.48
CA LEU A 799 3.63 15.94 14.16
C LEU A 799 2.99 17.31 13.95
#